data_AF-A0A0G4EGJ3-F1
#
_entry.id   AF-A0A0G4EGJ3-F1
#
_cell.length_a   1.000
_cell.length_b   1.000
_cell.length_c   1.000
_cell.angle_alpha   90.00
_cell.angle_beta   90.00
_cell.angle_gamma   90.00
#
_symmetry.space_group_name_H-M   'P 1'
#
loop_
_entity.id
_entity.type
_entity.pdbx_description
1 polymer ?
#
loop_
_entity_poly.entity_id
_entity_poly.type
_entity_poly.pdbx_seq_one_letter_code
_entity_poly.pdbx_strand_id
1 'polypeptide(L)'
;MEPEKTSQLQDLQDVVGRLEGIARSLEAYRDSVVRDAPSPALLRAESNAAATVSESRAPGQSAGILTTSMAPSPLPSVHHRPSATGELPDFVKEFDELKGRWLPDIEGKASAVGDQLSKLSDIYCRHIAMLRALLVGVATCHDPEDKKGIIFAPFIEAAREVKAFEHGPLDLHQKVVGEALSALSFVWSPNPSEHIQTFYEAANFHSIKILKLKDPTQTAWVKAVEGVLLDLKKWAIAHFKTGVSWNKTGMDPLLYFQMCPPDKDNDNGLSFQAIIPEASPALSASPDPATPSPSPALAALSPPAGPTAGRQGYTDRKVAAYRQMVEESILLLGALAEATGIKDVKEGTAALVRGFGYLGAVFEGALVCRKPKDDEIQGIFQPFISVGKDLASRCDNRSDYFPHQKFVAEAFNVFTCIWTPAPGDHVQMCIETADFHGNKVLKLKQDAQSSWVKGVKGGLNALKAFLSEYYKTGLTWNPQGSDPVRYFQNHPLDKAKPTGGVAVPPPTPAPSLAPSTAPPARPGKAAPPRPPPPRQTPPKIVPVEQPKAPGGGGGGGGLTAVLGELKTFSTTGLRHVTDDMKTKNRTDRKAVVPAKEAKDVGQTAANGGKADARPIKPTRCEIERENWIVENYIDFPGVFVLDEATMKQSVYIANCHKSTIQVKGKVKSISIDRCKRTSVVIQDAISVAEVVNSENVNIQVMGRVPSVAIDKCTGVHLYMSRASKAVEIVSSKSSEMTVSFPKEGHDDLDLVELPVPEQFVSRIVGDRVETRVSDLYSS
;
A
#
# COMPACT_ATOMS: atom_id res chain seq x y z
N MET A 1 -18.27 27.68 52.70
CA MET A 1 -18.43 28.30 51.37
C MET A 1 -17.25 29.19 50.98
N GLU A 2 -16.53 29.84 51.90
CA GLU A 2 -15.29 30.57 51.55
C GLU A 2 -14.07 29.70 51.19
N PRO A 3 -13.61 28.71 51.99
CA PRO A 3 -12.30 28.06 51.76
C PRO A 3 -12.20 27.31 50.42
N GLU A 4 -13.34 26.86 49.91
CA GLU A 4 -13.49 26.20 48.62
C GLU A 4 -13.25 27.16 47.44
N LYS A 5 -13.65 28.44 47.58
CA LYS A 5 -13.30 29.50 46.63
C LYS A 5 -11.82 29.88 46.72
N THR A 6 -11.23 29.86 47.92
CA THR A 6 -9.81 30.14 48.10
C THR A 6 -8.94 29.11 47.37
N SER A 7 -9.28 27.81 47.48
CA SER A 7 -8.60 26.75 46.73
C SER A 7 -8.70 26.98 45.21
N GLN A 8 -9.92 27.18 44.68
CA GLN A 8 -10.12 27.39 43.24
C GLN A 8 -9.41 28.64 42.71
N LEU A 9 -9.28 29.71 43.51
CA LEU A 9 -8.52 30.90 43.12
C LEU A 9 -7.01 30.60 43.05
N GLN A 10 -6.51 29.77 43.97
CA GLN A 10 -5.10 29.40 44.04
C GLN A 10 -4.73 28.40 42.94
N ASP A 11 -5.60 27.44 42.62
CA ASP A 11 -5.48 26.54 41.46
C ASP A 11 -5.43 27.34 40.14
N LEU A 12 -6.26 28.38 40.01
CA LEU A 12 -6.24 29.29 38.85
C LEU A 12 -4.96 30.11 38.75
N GLN A 13 -4.42 30.60 39.88
CA GLN A 13 -3.14 31.33 39.91
C GLN A 13 -1.97 30.43 39.48
N ASP A 14 -1.97 29.15 39.91
CA ASP A 14 -0.94 28.18 39.53
C ASP A 14 -1.01 27.84 38.02
N VAL A 15 -2.23 27.73 37.46
CA VAL A 15 -2.44 27.56 36.01
C VAL A 15 -1.95 28.78 35.22
N VAL A 16 -2.25 30.01 35.67
CA VAL A 16 -1.77 31.25 35.02
C VAL A 16 -0.25 31.33 35.05
N GLY A 17 0.39 31.08 36.20
CA GLY A 17 1.86 31.10 36.32
C GLY A 17 2.54 30.08 35.39
N ARG A 18 1.93 28.91 35.18
CA ARG A 18 2.41 27.90 34.22
C ARG A 18 2.24 28.33 32.77
N LEU A 19 1.14 29.01 32.41
CA LEU A 19 0.93 29.57 31.07
C LEU A 19 1.91 30.71 30.76
N GLU A 20 2.18 31.60 31.72
CA GLU A 20 3.20 32.65 31.56
C GLU A 20 4.61 32.07 31.40
N GLY A 21 4.93 30.99 32.11
CA GLY A 21 6.20 30.26 31.95
C GLY A 21 6.37 29.69 30.53
N ILE A 22 5.31 29.11 29.97
CA ILE A 22 5.30 28.62 28.59
C ILE A 22 5.45 29.78 27.60
N ALA A 23 4.73 30.89 27.80
CA ALA A 23 4.85 32.08 26.96
C ALA A 23 6.29 32.61 26.94
N ARG A 24 6.91 32.80 28.11
CA ARG A 24 8.32 33.24 28.24
C ARG A 24 9.32 32.28 27.59
N SER A 25 9.07 30.96 27.64
CA SER A 25 9.87 29.97 26.89
C SER A 25 9.73 30.09 25.37
N LEU A 26 8.51 30.33 24.87
CA LEU A 26 8.26 30.52 23.44
C LEU A 26 8.86 31.83 22.91
N GLU A 27 8.87 32.89 23.71
CA GLU A 27 9.55 34.14 23.37
C GLU A 27 11.08 33.98 23.39
N ALA A 28 11.64 33.29 24.39
CA ALA A 28 13.07 32.97 24.41
C ALA A 28 13.50 32.13 23.18
N TYR A 29 12.64 31.19 22.74
CA TYR A 29 12.86 30.38 21.54
C TYR A 29 12.73 31.17 20.24
N ARG A 30 11.72 32.04 20.11
CA ARG A 30 11.61 33.01 19.00
C ARG A 30 12.89 33.84 18.91
N ASP A 31 13.36 34.35 20.04
CA ASP A 31 14.51 35.24 20.09
C ASP A 31 15.84 34.49 19.87
N SER A 32 15.95 33.18 20.15
CA SER A 32 17.10 32.37 19.67
C SER A 32 17.05 32.14 18.16
N VAL A 33 15.88 31.77 17.61
CA VAL A 33 15.71 31.58 16.15
C VAL A 33 16.03 32.87 15.36
N VAL A 34 15.73 34.06 15.92
CA VAL A 34 16.09 35.36 15.33
C VAL A 34 17.59 35.68 15.46
N ARG A 35 18.31 35.11 16.44
CA ARG A 35 19.77 35.28 16.61
C ARG A 35 20.60 34.37 15.72
N ASP A 36 20.11 33.16 15.43
CA ASP A 36 20.80 32.18 14.59
C ASP A 36 20.52 32.34 13.09
N ALA A 37 19.72 33.34 12.70
CA ALA A 37 19.47 33.68 11.29
C ALA A 37 20.70 34.38 10.66
N PRO A 38 21.27 33.87 9.54
CA PRO A 38 22.47 34.46 8.94
C PRO A 38 22.18 35.85 8.36
N SER A 39 23.01 36.83 8.74
CA SER A 39 22.88 38.22 8.30
C SER A 39 22.96 38.37 6.78
N PRO A 40 22.12 39.22 6.14
CA PRO A 40 22.05 39.37 4.68
C PRO A 40 23.33 39.93 4.02
N ALA A 41 24.37 40.24 4.80
CA ALA A 41 25.71 40.50 4.28
C ALA A 41 26.41 39.23 3.76
N LEU A 42 26.22 38.06 4.38
CA LEU A 42 26.87 36.81 3.98
C LEU A 42 26.34 36.28 2.64
N LEU A 43 25.02 36.31 2.45
CA LEU A 43 24.35 35.95 1.19
C LEU A 43 24.81 36.84 0.00
N ARG A 44 25.34 38.04 0.27
CA ARG A 44 25.94 38.94 -0.73
C ARG A 44 27.44 38.70 -0.96
N ALA A 45 28.14 38.06 -0.04
CA ALA A 45 29.54 37.69 -0.20
C ALA A 45 29.66 36.48 -1.13
N GLU A 46 28.84 35.45 -0.92
CA GLU A 46 28.85 34.23 -1.72
C GLU A 46 28.43 34.46 -3.18
N SER A 47 27.49 35.39 -3.44
CA SER A 47 27.11 35.75 -4.83
C SER A 47 28.19 36.52 -5.58
N ASN A 48 29.07 37.25 -4.88
CA ASN A 48 30.11 38.08 -5.51
C ASN A 48 31.42 37.32 -5.76
N ALA A 49 31.70 36.26 -4.99
CA ALA A 49 32.87 35.41 -5.21
C ALA A 49 32.83 34.65 -6.55
N ALA A 50 31.63 34.40 -7.09
CA ALA A 50 31.41 33.72 -8.36
C ALA A 50 31.58 34.62 -9.61
N ALA A 51 31.76 35.93 -9.44
CA ALA A 51 31.60 36.92 -10.52
C ALA A 51 32.89 37.60 -11.00
N THR A 52 34.08 37.19 -10.52
CA THR A 52 35.31 38.02 -10.64
C THR A 52 36.59 37.30 -11.11
N VAL A 53 36.51 36.36 -12.07
CA VAL A 53 37.69 35.94 -12.88
C VAL A 53 37.34 35.72 -14.36
N SER A 54 36.85 36.74 -15.07
CA SER A 54 36.70 36.68 -16.53
C SER A 54 36.61 38.06 -17.22
N GLU A 55 37.72 38.79 -17.37
CA GLU A 55 37.91 39.68 -18.53
C GLU A 55 39.35 40.19 -18.73
N SER A 56 39.60 40.79 -19.91
CA SER A 56 40.87 41.32 -20.46
C SER A 56 41.85 40.26 -21.02
N ARG A 57 42.50 40.43 -22.19
CA ARG A 57 42.47 41.54 -23.19
C ARG A 57 42.92 41.06 -24.59
N ALA A 58 42.40 41.67 -25.66
CA ALA A 58 42.85 41.55 -27.07
C ALA A 58 43.98 42.59 -27.40
N PRO A 59 44.48 42.82 -28.65
CA PRO A 59 44.05 42.32 -29.98
C PRO A 59 45.17 42.04 -31.06
N GLY A 60 44.75 41.65 -32.28
CA GLY A 60 45.50 41.82 -33.55
C GLY A 60 45.70 40.55 -34.41
N GLN A 61 45.94 40.60 -35.73
CA GLN A 61 45.63 41.63 -36.75
C GLN A 61 45.74 41.07 -38.19
N SER A 62 44.77 41.40 -39.07
CA SER A 62 44.80 41.48 -40.56
C SER A 62 45.28 40.32 -41.50
N ALA A 63 44.48 40.11 -42.56
CA ALA A 63 44.82 39.59 -43.92
C ALA A 63 45.24 38.11 -44.10
N GLY A 64 44.96 37.45 -45.24
CA GLY A 64 44.14 37.85 -46.39
C GLY A 64 44.33 36.97 -47.65
N ILE A 65 43.62 37.34 -48.74
CA ILE A 65 43.72 36.83 -50.14
C ILE A 65 42.97 35.51 -50.46
N LEU A 66 42.26 35.53 -51.61
CA LEU A 66 41.45 34.45 -52.19
C LEU A 66 42.29 33.57 -53.15
N THR A 67 41.75 32.44 -53.63
CA THR A 67 41.33 32.27 -55.06
C THR A 67 40.89 30.83 -55.41
N THR A 68 39.82 30.68 -56.22
CA THR A 68 39.49 29.53 -57.13
C THR A 68 39.34 28.09 -56.57
N SER A 69 38.44 27.20 -57.04
CA SER A 69 37.43 27.24 -58.12
C SER A 69 36.42 26.07 -57.99
N MET A 70 35.42 26.07 -58.89
CA MET A 70 34.52 24.96 -59.30
C MET A 70 33.31 24.60 -58.41
N ALA A 71 32.34 23.96 -59.05
CA ALA A 71 30.93 23.88 -58.69
C ALA A 71 30.47 22.44 -58.34
N PRO A 72 29.24 22.21 -57.83
CA PRO A 72 28.96 21.05 -56.98
C PRO A 72 28.45 19.80 -57.69
N SER A 73 28.87 18.62 -57.21
CA SER A 73 28.11 17.34 -57.09
C SER A 73 29.03 16.18 -56.71
N PRO A 74 28.56 15.12 -56.02
CA PRO A 74 27.61 15.08 -54.91
C PRO A 74 28.32 14.63 -53.61
N LEU A 75 27.58 14.50 -52.49
CA LEU A 75 28.11 13.93 -51.25
C LEU A 75 28.47 12.42 -51.41
N PRO A 76 29.66 11.97 -50.98
CA PRO A 76 29.95 10.54 -50.85
C PRO A 76 29.23 9.97 -49.61
N SER A 77 28.08 9.35 -49.83
CA SER A 77 27.23 8.78 -48.78
C SER A 77 27.90 7.61 -48.03
N VAL A 78 28.50 7.87 -46.87
CA VAL A 78 28.80 6.84 -45.86
C VAL A 78 28.20 7.24 -44.51
N HIS A 79 26.87 7.34 -44.46
CA HIS A 79 26.16 7.04 -43.21
C HIS A 79 26.34 5.56 -42.92
N HIS A 80 27.38 5.17 -42.17
CA HIS A 80 27.33 3.93 -41.41
C HIS A 80 26.37 4.10 -40.22
N ARG A 81 25.09 4.12 -40.57
CA ARG A 81 23.99 3.64 -39.73
C ARG A 81 24.48 2.33 -39.10
N PRO A 82 24.40 2.15 -37.76
CA PRO A 82 24.59 0.83 -37.16
C PRO A 82 23.72 -0.17 -37.91
N SER A 83 24.27 -1.32 -38.29
CA SER A 83 23.53 -2.31 -39.08
C SER A 83 22.37 -2.87 -38.25
N ALA A 84 21.19 -2.27 -38.40
CA ALA A 84 19.92 -2.81 -37.96
C ALA A 84 19.52 -3.98 -38.87
N THR A 85 20.34 -5.04 -38.85
CA THR A 85 20.04 -6.38 -39.36
C THR A 85 19.17 -7.18 -38.38
N GLY A 86 18.70 -6.54 -37.30
CA GLY A 86 17.53 -6.97 -36.55
C GLY A 86 16.27 -6.40 -37.19
N GLU A 87 15.38 -7.29 -37.63
CA GLU A 87 14.01 -6.96 -38.00
C GLU A 87 13.26 -6.34 -36.80
N LEU A 88 12.23 -5.51 -37.03
CA LEU A 88 11.43 -5.00 -35.90
C LEU A 88 10.77 -6.17 -35.15
N PRO A 89 10.72 -6.15 -33.81
CA PRO A 89 10.01 -7.17 -33.04
C PRO A 89 8.54 -7.22 -33.44
N ASP A 90 7.95 -8.42 -33.43
CA ASP A 90 6.58 -8.60 -33.92
C ASP A 90 5.55 -7.80 -33.12
N PHE A 91 5.77 -7.62 -31.80
CA PHE A 91 4.93 -6.72 -30.99
C PHE A 91 4.91 -5.28 -31.52
N VAL A 92 6.05 -4.77 -32.02
CA VAL A 92 6.14 -3.43 -32.62
C VAL A 92 5.44 -3.38 -33.98
N LYS A 93 5.59 -4.44 -34.80
CA LYS A 93 4.89 -4.55 -36.10
C LYS A 93 3.37 -4.53 -35.90
N GLU A 94 2.86 -5.37 -35.01
CA GLU A 94 1.44 -5.41 -34.65
C GLU A 94 0.95 -4.08 -34.07
N PHE A 95 1.78 -3.39 -33.27
CA PHE A 95 1.45 -2.05 -32.78
C PHE A 95 1.34 -1.03 -33.91
N ASP A 96 2.24 -1.06 -34.90
CA ASP A 96 2.17 -0.17 -36.06
C ASP A 96 0.92 -0.43 -36.93
N GLU A 97 0.50 -1.70 -37.08
CA GLU A 97 -0.77 -2.05 -37.73
C GLU A 97 -1.97 -1.49 -36.95
N LEU A 98 -2.01 -1.70 -35.62
CA LEU A 98 -3.07 -1.19 -34.75
C LEU A 98 -3.16 0.35 -34.81
N LYS A 99 -2.02 1.03 -34.63
CA LYS A 99 -1.86 2.49 -34.73
C LYS A 99 -2.35 3.02 -36.09
N GLY A 100 -2.01 2.32 -37.18
CA GLY A 100 -2.45 2.66 -38.54
C GLY A 100 -3.97 2.62 -38.75
N ARG A 101 -4.71 1.88 -37.91
CA ARG A 101 -6.19 1.92 -37.88
C ARG A 101 -6.73 2.98 -36.93
N TRP A 102 -6.09 3.15 -35.77
CA TRP A 102 -6.58 4.00 -34.68
C TRP A 102 -6.52 5.49 -35.00
N LEU A 103 -5.39 6.00 -35.50
CA LEU A 103 -5.16 7.44 -35.67
C LEU A 103 -6.15 8.07 -36.69
N PRO A 104 -6.27 7.56 -37.94
CA PRO A 104 -7.20 8.15 -38.91
C PRO A 104 -8.67 8.05 -38.50
N ASP A 105 -9.04 7.00 -37.76
CA ASP A 105 -10.39 6.81 -37.24
C ASP A 105 -10.75 7.86 -36.17
N ILE A 106 -9.82 8.15 -35.25
CA ILE A 106 -9.99 9.19 -34.24
C ILE A 106 -10.02 10.58 -34.88
N GLU A 107 -9.09 10.89 -35.78
CA GLU A 107 -8.99 12.19 -36.47
C GLU A 107 -10.23 12.47 -37.32
N GLY A 108 -10.70 11.50 -38.09
CA GLY A 108 -11.92 11.60 -38.90
C GLY A 108 -13.19 11.75 -38.08
N LYS A 109 -13.24 11.20 -36.85
CA LYS A 109 -14.39 11.35 -35.94
C LYS A 109 -14.32 12.63 -35.11
N ALA A 110 -13.13 13.10 -34.75
CA ALA A 110 -12.95 14.35 -34.00
C ALA A 110 -13.30 15.57 -34.85
N SER A 111 -12.84 15.57 -36.11
CA SER A 111 -13.18 16.61 -37.10
C SER A 111 -14.67 16.68 -37.44
N ALA A 112 -15.40 15.57 -37.31
CA ALA A 112 -16.86 15.54 -37.44
C ALA A 112 -17.62 16.18 -36.24
N VAL A 113 -16.95 16.42 -35.10
CA VAL A 113 -17.51 17.17 -33.96
C VAL A 113 -17.05 18.63 -33.98
N GLY A 114 -15.78 18.89 -34.35
CA GLY A 114 -15.24 20.23 -34.62
C GLY A 114 -13.89 20.51 -33.97
N ASP A 115 -13.26 21.62 -34.38
CA ASP A 115 -11.85 21.99 -34.17
C ASP A 115 -11.31 21.79 -32.75
N GLN A 116 -12.11 22.09 -31.73
CA GLN A 116 -11.68 21.94 -30.33
C GLN A 116 -11.52 20.47 -29.92
N LEU A 117 -12.35 19.57 -30.44
CA LEU A 117 -12.17 18.13 -30.23
C LEU A 117 -11.07 17.58 -31.13
N SER A 118 -10.88 18.12 -32.34
CA SER A 118 -9.74 17.81 -33.22
C SER A 118 -8.42 18.09 -32.50
N LYS A 119 -8.24 19.28 -31.92
CA LYS A 119 -7.05 19.67 -31.15
C LYS A 119 -6.83 18.78 -29.93
N LEU A 120 -7.90 18.45 -29.20
CA LEU A 120 -7.80 17.55 -28.05
C LEU A 120 -7.42 16.10 -28.47
N SER A 121 -7.83 15.68 -29.67
CA SER A 121 -7.56 14.34 -30.21
C SER A 121 -6.16 14.23 -30.81
N ASP A 122 -5.64 15.29 -31.42
CA ASP A 122 -4.24 15.39 -31.87
C ASP A 122 -3.25 15.04 -30.74
N ILE A 123 -3.48 15.58 -29.54
CA ILE A 123 -2.65 15.30 -28.36
C ILE A 123 -2.63 13.80 -28.04
N TYR A 124 -3.77 13.12 -28.18
CA TYR A 124 -3.87 11.67 -27.98
C TYR A 124 -3.20 10.88 -29.11
N CYS A 125 -3.39 11.27 -30.37
CA CYS A 125 -2.72 10.67 -31.53
C CYS A 125 -1.18 10.78 -31.43
N ARG A 126 -0.66 11.97 -31.08
CA ARG A 126 0.76 12.19 -30.79
C ARG A 126 1.26 11.28 -29.67
N HIS A 127 0.51 11.13 -28.57
CA HIS A 127 0.92 10.22 -27.48
C HIS A 127 0.95 8.75 -27.86
N ILE A 128 0.07 8.29 -28.76
CA ILE A 128 0.12 6.93 -29.32
C ILE A 128 1.37 6.77 -30.21
N ALA A 129 1.75 7.81 -30.98
CA ALA A 129 3.00 7.82 -31.75
C ALA A 129 4.25 7.84 -30.84
N MET A 130 4.23 8.59 -29.74
CA MET A 130 5.30 8.59 -28.74
C MET A 130 5.45 7.24 -28.04
N LEU A 131 4.33 6.57 -27.72
CA LEU A 131 4.33 5.20 -27.20
C LEU A 131 4.99 4.24 -28.20
N ARG A 132 4.75 4.39 -29.51
CA ARG A 132 5.42 3.59 -30.55
C ARG A 132 6.94 3.73 -30.50
N ALA A 133 7.46 4.94 -30.34
CA ALA A 133 8.90 5.18 -30.17
C ALA A 133 9.45 4.52 -28.89
N LEU A 134 8.70 4.61 -27.78
CA LEU A 134 9.06 3.98 -26.50
C LEU A 134 9.06 2.44 -26.58
N LEU A 135 8.14 1.84 -27.34
CA LEU A 135 8.08 0.40 -27.59
C LEU A 135 9.23 -0.12 -28.47
N VAL A 136 9.73 0.67 -29.41
CA VAL A 136 11.00 0.35 -30.09
C VAL A 136 12.16 0.45 -29.09
N GLY A 137 12.19 1.50 -28.26
CA GLY A 137 13.18 1.69 -27.19
C GLY A 137 13.31 0.51 -26.23
N VAL A 138 12.19 -0.10 -25.83
CA VAL A 138 12.15 -1.34 -25.01
C VAL A 138 12.96 -2.48 -25.65
N ALA A 139 12.91 -2.62 -26.97
CA ALA A 139 13.62 -3.68 -27.69
C ALA A 139 15.07 -3.32 -28.05
N THR A 140 15.39 -2.03 -28.22
CA THR A 140 16.72 -1.58 -28.64
C THR A 140 17.65 -1.19 -27.49
N CYS A 141 17.10 -0.90 -26.30
CA CYS A 141 17.84 -0.28 -25.19
C CYS A 141 17.80 -1.11 -23.90
N HIS A 142 18.78 -0.88 -23.02
CA HIS A 142 18.75 -1.40 -21.66
C HIS A 142 17.70 -0.68 -20.80
N ASP A 143 17.38 -1.23 -19.61
CA ASP A 143 16.47 -0.55 -18.69
C ASP A 143 17.06 0.85 -18.34
N PRO A 144 16.30 1.94 -18.49
CA PRO A 144 16.80 3.29 -18.23
C PRO A 144 17.01 3.65 -16.75
N GLU A 145 16.68 2.77 -15.78
CA GLU A 145 16.81 2.93 -14.32
C GLU A 145 16.53 4.36 -13.79
N ASP A 146 17.57 5.20 -13.68
CA ASP A 146 17.52 6.58 -13.19
C ASP A 146 16.94 7.59 -14.21
N LYS A 147 17.16 7.34 -15.51
CA LYS A 147 16.75 8.20 -16.64
C LYS A 147 15.25 8.16 -16.95
N LYS A 148 14.48 7.30 -16.27
CA LYS A 148 13.03 7.11 -16.48
C LYS A 148 12.23 8.42 -16.44
N GLY A 149 12.57 9.32 -15.52
CA GLY A 149 11.90 10.63 -15.40
C GLY A 149 12.14 11.56 -16.59
N ILE A 150 13.30 11.48 -17.25
CA ILE A 150 13.64 12.31 -18.41
C ILE A 150 12.91 11.78 -19.66
N ILE A 151 12.97 10.46 -19.88
CA ILE A 151 12.30 9.78 -21.00
C ILE A 151 10.78 9.95 -20.94
N PHE A 152 10.21 10.00 -19.73
CA PHE A 152 8.78 10.21 -19.50
C PHE A 152 8.37 11.70 -19.41
N ALA A 153 9.30 12.66 -19.46
CA ALA A 153 8.96 14.08 -19.36
C ALA A 153 7.99 14.58 -20.47
N PRO A 154 8.14 14.19 -21.77
CA PRO A 154 7.15 14.53 -22.79
C PRO A 154 5.78 13.92 -22.51
N PHE A 155 5.74 12.74 -21.87
CA PHE A 155 4.47 12.09 -21.51
C PHE A 155 3.69 12.85 -20.44
N ILE A 156 4.40 13.52 -19.53
CA ILE A 156 3.84 14.41 -18.52
C ILE A 156 3.34 15.70 -19.17
N GLU A 157 4.03 16.24 -20.18
CA GLU A 157 3.67 17.54 -20.77
C GLU A 157 2.35 17.51 -21.52
N ALA A 158 2.09 16.51 -22.37
CA ALA A 158 0.77 16.39 -23.02
C ALA A 158 -0.39 16.21 -22.00
N ALA A 159 -0.11 15.58 -20.85
CA ALA A 159 -1.07 15.46 -19.76
C ALA A 159 -1.27 16.78 -18.96
N ARG A 160 -0.39 17.78 -19.14
CA ARG A 160 -0.62 19.19 -18.78
C ARG A 160 -1.37 19.92 -19.89
N GLU A 161 -0.99 19.69 -21.15
CA GLU A 161 -1.60 20.28 -22.35
C GLU A 161 -3.12 20.02 -22.39
N VAL A 162 -3.57 18.79 -22.16
CA VAL A 162 -5.01 18.45 -22.01
C VAL A 162 -5.69 19.16 -20.84
N LYS A 163 -4.98 19.37 -19.73
CA LYS A 163 -5.49 20.09 -18.54
C LYS A 163 -5.45 21.61 -18.69
N ALA A 164 -4.80 22.13 -19.73
CA ALA A 164 -4.73 23.55 -20.06
C ALA A 164 -5.84 24.00 -21.04
N PHE A 165 -6.67 23.07 -21.53
CA PHE A 165 -7.89 23.44 -22.26
C PHE A 165 -8.86 24.16 -21.32
N GLU A 166 -9.50 25.21 -21.82
CA GLU A 166 -10.50 25.96 -21.06
C GLU A 166 -11.70 25.07 -20.67
N HIS A 167 -12.28 25.33 -19.50
CA HIS A 167 -13.48 24.64 -19.04
C HIS A 167 -14.68 24.97 -19.93
N GLY A 168 -15.42 23.95 -20.35
CA GLY A 168 -16.47 24.13 -21.36
C GLY A 168 -17.16 22.84 -21.79
N PRO A 169 -17.82 22.81 -22.97
CA PRO A 169 -18.63 21.65 -23.40
C PRO A 169 -17.82 20.36 -23.60
N LEU A 170 -16.49 20.47 -23.77
CA LEU A 170 -15.59 19.31 -23.92
C LEU A 170 -14.99 18.82 -22.59
N ASP A 171 -15.42 19.32 -21.43
CA ASP A 171 -14.96 18.90 -20.09
C ASP A 171 -14.98 17.38 -19.86
N LEU A 172 -15.93 16.66 -20.48
CA LEU A 172 -16.00 15.19 -20.44
C LEU A 172 -14.98 14.53 -21.38
N HIS A 173 -14.77 15.11 -22.57
CA HIS A 173 -13.83 14.62 -23.56
C HIS A 173 -12.38 14.80 -23.07
N GLN A 174 -12.08 15.94 -22.44
CA GLN A 174 -10.80 16.21 -21.77
C GLN A 174 -10.48 15.13 -20.73
N LYS A 175 -11.48 14.70 -19.96
CA LYS A 175 -11.33 13.66 -18.93
C LYS A 175 -11.16 12.27 -19.55
N VAL A 176 -11.94 11.91 -20.58
CA VAL A 176 -11.71 10.67 -21.36
C VAL A 176 -10.28 10.61 -21.89
N VAL A 177 -9.78 11.69 -22.51
CA VAL A 177 -8.40 11.74 -23.03
C VAL A 177 -7.37 11.73 -21.90
N GLY A 178 -7.57 12.45 -20.80
CA GLY A 178 -6.65 12.45 -19.65
C GLY A 178 -6.43 11.08 -19.03
N GLU A 179 -7.49 10.28 -18.89
CA GLU A 179 -7.39 8.89 -18.44
C GLU A 179 -6.78 7.99 -19.54
N ALA A 180 -7.16 8.17 -20.81
CA ALA A 180 -6.61 7.41 -21.93
C ALA A 180 -5.10 7.63 -22.13
N LEU A 181 -4.60 8.87 -22.00
CA LEU A 181 -3.17 9.20 -21.97
C LEU A 181 -2.45 8.47 -20.83
N SER A 182 -3.10 8.39 -19.66
CA SER A 182 -2.55 7.72 -18.48
C SER A 182 -2.45 6.20 -18.67
N ALA A 183 -3.36 5.59 -19.44
CA ALA A 183 -3.27 4.19 -19.84
C ALA A 183 -1.99 3.86 -20.63
N LEU A 184 -1.52 4.78 -21.49
CA LEU A 184 -0.33 4.59 -22.34
C LEU A 184 0.98 4.48 -21.54
N SER A 185 0.98 4.90 -20.27
CA SER A 185 2.13 4.78 -19.37
C SER A 185 2.41 3.34 -18.86
N PHE A 186 1.62 2.35 -19.31
CA PHE A 186 1.71 0.94 -18.90
C PHE A 186 3.11 0.32 -19.02
N VAL A 187 3.99 0.88 -19.87
CA VAL A 187 5.36 0.37 -20.10
C VAL A 187 6.24 0.42 -18.85
N TRP A 188 5.86 1.20 -17.84
CA TRP A 188 6.51 1.25 -16.53
C TRP A 188 5.80 0.38 -15.47
N SER A 189 4.68 -0.26 -15.81
CA SER A 189 3.91 -1.10 -14.90
C SER A 189 4.41 -2.55 -14.90
N PRO A 190 4.49 -3.21 -13.73
CA PRO A 190 4.71 -4.65 -13.67
C PRO A 190 3.53 -5.46 -14.23
N ASN A 191 2.33 -4.84 -14.34
CA ASN A 191 1.13 -5.48 -14.87
C ASN A 191 0.46 -4.62 -15.97
N PRO A 192 1.02 -4.57 -17.20
CA PRO A 192 0.53 -3.74 -18.30
C PRO A 192 -0.96 -3.82 -18.59
N SER A 193 -1.52 -5.03 -18.63
CA SER A 193 -2.93 -5.25 -19.01
C SER A 193 -3.94 -4.88 -17.91
N GLU A 194 -3.53 -4.92 -16.63
CA GLU A 194 -4.31 -4.40 -15.51
C GLU A 194 -4.22 -2.87 -15.46
N HIS A 195 -3.04 -2.29 -15.72
CA HIS A 195 -2.84 -0.84 -15.83
C HIS A 195 -3.75 -0.23 -16.90
N ILE A 196 -3.74 -0.79 -18.12
CA ILE A 196 -4.62 -0.33 -19.22
C ILE A 196 -6.09 -0.53 -18.84
N GLN A 197 -6.45 -1.60 -18.11
CA GLN A 197 -7.83 -1.81 -17.66
C GLN A 197 -8.29 -0.72 -16.67
N THR A 198 -7.48 -0.38 -15.67
CA THR A 198 -7.84 0.66 -14.67
C THR A 198 -8.12 2.00 -15.33
N PHE A 199 -7.27 2.41 -16.28
CA PHE A 199 -7.48 3.67 -17.01
C PHE A 199 -8.58 3.58 -18.09
N TYR A 200 -8.86 2.40 -18.64
CA TYR A 200 -10.07 2.17 -19.44
C TYR A 200 -11.35 2.32 -18.61
N GLU A 201 -11.39 1.79 -17.39
CA GLU A 201 -12.52 1.93 -16.47
C GLU A 201 -12.74 3.41 -16.07
N ALA A 202 -11.66 4.14 -15.78
CA ALA A 202 -11.71 5.58 -15.52
C ALA A 202 -12.19 6.40 -16.73
N ALA A 203 -11.68 6.11 -17.94
CA ALA A 203 -12.14 6.76 -19.18
C ALA A 203 -13.63 6.48 -19.44
N ASN A 204 -14.06 5.21 -19.34
CA ASN A 204 -15.44 4.76 -19.55
C ASN A 204 -16.44 5.47 -18.61
N PHE A 205 -16.08 5.73 -17.35
CA PHE A 205 -16.90 6.53 -16.42
C PHE A 205 -17.20 7.97 -16.92
N HIS A 206 -16.34 8.52 -17.79
CA HIS A 206 -16.59 9.77 -18.51
C HIS A 206 -17.26 9.53 -19.87
N SER A 207 -16.91 8.46 -20.60
CA SER A 207 -17.55 8.07 -21.85
C SER A 207 -19.06 7.85 -21.71
N ILE A 208 -19.51 7.16 -20.66
CA ILE A 208 -20.93 6.91 -20.37
C ILE A 208 -21.72 8.23 -20.27
N LYS A 209 -21.08 9.33 -19.87
CA LYS A 209 -21.71 10.66 -19.79
C LYS A 209 -21.78 11.33 -21.17
N ILE A 210 -20.79 11.13 -22.03
CA ILE A 210 -20.81 11.56 -23.44
C ILE A 210 -21.88 10.77 -24.21
N LEU A 211 -21.94 9.45 -24.05
CA LEU A 211 -22.95 8.57 -24.66
C LEU A 211 -24.38 8.95 -24.25
N LYS A 212 -24.58 9.46 -23.02
CA LYS A 212 -25.88 9.98 -22.54
C LYS A 212 -26.32 11.28 -23.22
N LEU A 213 -25.43 12.01 -23.90
CA LEU A 213 -25.79 13.17 -24.73
C LEU A 213 -26.54 12.78 -26.02
N LYS A 214 -26.45 11.49 -26.42
CA LYS A 214 -27.09 10.92 -27.63
C LYS A 214 -26.67 11.56 -28.97
N ASP A 215 -25.64 12.40 -28.97
CA ASP A 215 -25.01 12.93 -30.18
C ASP A 215 -24.30 11.78 -30.94
N PRO A 216 -24.65 11.49 -32.21
CA PRO A 216 -24.02 10.43 -32.99
C PRO A 216 -22.52 10.64 -33.25
N THR A 217 -22.08 11.90 -33.40
CA THR A 217 -20.68 12.24 -33.72
C THR A 217 -19.78 12.05 -32.51
N GLN A 218 -20.17 12.59 -31.35
CA GLN A 218 -19.47 12.38 -30.07
C GLN A 218 -19.52 10.90 -29.66
N THR A 219 -20.64 10.20 -29.92
CA THR A 219 -20.78 8.74 -29.72
C THR A 219 -19.83 7.93 -30.59
N ALA A 220 -19.59 8.35 -31.84
CA ALA A 220 -18.64 7.68 -32.71
C ALA A 220 -17.20 7.90 -32.24
N TRP A 221 -16.84 9.15 -31.92
CA TRP A 221 -15.51 9.54 -31.42
C TRP A 221 -15.14 8.81 -30.12
N VAL A 222 -16.02 8.82 -29.12
CA VAL A 222 -15.67 8.25 -27.80
C VAL A 222 -15.44 6.74 -27.89
N LYS A 223 -16.20 6.05 -28.75
CA LYS A 223 -16.00 4.62 -29.05
C LYS A 223 -14.72 4.32 -29.82
N ALA A 224 -14.17 5.28 -30.56
CA ALA A 224 -12.85 5.13 -31.17
C ALA A 224 -11.74 5.15 -30.10
N VAL A 225 -11.80 6.11 -29.18
CA VAL A 225 -10.85 6.22 -28.06
C VAL A 225 -10.92 4.98 -27.15
N GLU A 226 -12.12 4.51 -26.82
CA GLU A 226 -12.31 3.23 -26.10
C GLU A 226 -11.80 2.02 -26.89
N GLY A 227 -11.97 2.02 -28.21
CA GLY A 227 -11.45 1.00 -29.12
C GLY A 227 -9.93 0.87 -29.04
N VAL A 228 -9.19 1.99 -28.96
CA VAL A 228 -7.74 1.99 -28.71
C VAL A 228 -7.41 1.27 -27.42
N LEU A 229 -8.04 1.66 -26.30
CA LEU A 229 -7.72 1.10 -25.00
C LEU A 229 -8.04 -0.41 -24.92
N LEU A 230 -9.14 -0.83 -25.54
CA LEU A 230 -9.54 -2.25 -25.61
C LEU A 230 -8.60 -3.08 -26.49
N ASP A 231 -8.20 -2.59 -27.66
CA ASP A 231 -7.24 -3.30 -28.53
C ASP A 231 -5.82 -3.29 -27.94
N LEU A 232 -5.38 -2.16 -27.38
CA LEU A 232 -4.10 -2.02 -26.67
C LEU A 232 -4.01 -3.00 -25.49
N LYS A 233 -5.10 -3.17 -24.73
CA LYS A 233 -5.16 -4.17 -23.66
C LYS A 233 -5.00 -5.59 -24.20
N LYS A 234 -5.69 -5.97 -25.28
CA LYS A 234 -5.58 -7.31 -25.90
C LYS A 234 -4.13 -7.57 -26.36
N TRP A 235 -3.53 -6.60 -27.03
CA TRP A 235 -2.16 -6.65 -27.52
C TRP A 235 -1.14 -6.71 -26.36
N ALA A 236 -1.34 -5.95 -25.28
CA ALA A 236 -0.50 -6.04 -24.07
C ALA A 236 -0.65 -7.40 -23.36
N ILE A 237 -1.83 -8.03 -23.38
CA ILE A 237 -2.03 -9.42 -22.91
C ILE A 237 -1.30 -10.43 -23.80
N ALA A 238 -1.17 -10.18 -25.12
CA ALA A 238 -0.41 -11.04 -26.00
C ALA A 238 1.10 -10.98 -25.72
N HIS A 239 1.66 -9.76 -25.60
CA HIS A 239 3.10 -9.51 -25.63
C HIS A 239 3.78 -9.29 -24.26
N PHE A 240 3.09 -8.73 -23.26
CA PHE A 240 3.70 -8.34 -21.97
C PHE A 240 3.12 -9.06 -20.75
N LYS A 241 2.98 -10.38 -20.88
CA LYS A 241 2.40 -11.30 -19.86
C LYS A 241 3.12 -11.29 -18.50
N THR A 242 4.36 -10.82 -18.44
CA THR A 242 5.20 -10.77 -17.23
C THR A 242 5.80 -9.37 -17.02
N GLY A 243 5.10 -8.32 -17.46
CA GLY A 243 5.62 -6.95 -17.51
C GLY A 243 6.50 -6.68 -18.73
N VAL A 244 6.91 -5.43 -18.89
CA VAL A 244 7.76 -5.00 -20.00
C VAL A 244 9.24 -5.32 -19.70
N SER A 245 9.87 -6.07 -20.59
CA SER A 245 11.26 -6.52 -20.45
C SER A 245 12.18 -5.77 -21.42
N TRP A 246 13.12 -4.99 -20.88
CA TRP A 246 14.10 -4.22 -21.65
C TRP A 246 15.27 -5.08 -22.12
N ASN A 247 15.91 -4.70 -23.23
CA ASN A 247 17.04 -5.40 -23.81
C ASN A 247 18.32 -5.19 -22.98
N LYS A 248 18.70 -6.20 -22.17
CA LYS A 248 19.84 -6.16 -21.23
C LYS A 248 21.21 -5.82 -21.85
N THR A 249 21.35 -5.91 -23.17
CA THR A 249 22.57 -5.55 -23.93
C THR A 249 22.29 -4.48 -24.99
N GLY A 250 21.21 -3.72 -24.82
CA GLY A 250 20.80 -2.65 -25.74
C GLY A 250 21.63 -1.37 -25.61
N MET A 251 21.34 -0.43 -26.50
CA MET A 251 21.89 0.93 -26.51
C MET A 251 21.54 1.71 -25.24
N ASP A 252 22.29 2.78 -24.94
CA ASP A 252 21.89 3.76 -23.94
C ASP A 252 20.53 4.41 -24.32
N PRO A 253 19.52 4.40 -23.43
CA PRO A 253 18.21 4.98 -23.71
C PRO A 253 18.21 6.48 -24.05
N LEU A 254 19.06 7.30 -23.43
CA LEU A 254 19.09 8.74 -23.74
C LEU A 254 19.65 8.97 -25.15
N LEU A 255 20.74 8.29 -25.50
CA LEU A 255 21.28 8.34 -26.87
C LEU A 255 20.25 7.84 -27.89
N TYR A 256 19.52 6.77 -27.58
CA TYR A 256 18.45 6.27 -28.44
C TYR A 256 17.33 7.32 -28.63
N PHE A 257 16.79 7.91 -27.57
CA PHE A 257 15.72 8.91 -27.70
C PHE A 257 16.21 10.29 -28.21
N GLN A 258 17.52 10.58 -28.14
CA GLN A 258 18.13 11.71 -28.86
C GLN A 258 18.22 11.45 -30.38
N MET A 259 18.56 10.22 -30.80
CA MET A 259 18.65 9.84 -32.22
C MET A 259 17.26 9.58 -32.84
N CYS A 260 16.34 9.05 -32.04
CA CYS A 260 14.94 8.81 -32.36
C CYS A 260 14.01 9.53 -31.35
N PRO A 261 13.89 10.87 -31.43
CA PRO A 261 12.88 11.62 -30.68
C PRO A 261 11.48 11.02 -30.84
N PRO A 262 10.69 10.90 -29.76
CA PRO A 262 9.31 10.43 -29.83
C PRO A 262 8.36 11.30 -30.68
N ASP A 263 8.78 12.52 -31.02
CA ASP A 263 7.98 13.58 -31.66
C ASP A 263 8.58 14.01 -33.02
N LYS A 264 9.20 13.07 -33.76
CA LYS A 264 10.05 13.39 -34.93
C LYS A 264 9.30 13.81 -36.20
N ASP A 265 7.97 13.65 -36.21
CA ASP A 265 7.08 13.94 -37.35
C ASP A 265 6.14 15.14 -37.04
N ASN A 266 6.45 15.95 -36.03
CA ASN A 266 5.61 17.06 -35.55
C ASN A 266 6.19 18.44 -35.94
N ASP A 267 5.62 19.08 -36.96
CA ASP A 267 6.06 20.39 -37.48
C ASP A 267 5.88 21.57 -36.48
N ASN A 268 5.27 21.36 -35.30
CA ASN A 268 4.96 22.42 -34.32
C ASN A 268 6.08 22.71 -33.29
N GLY A 269 7.26 22.08 -33.40
CA GLY A 269 8.50 22.61 -32.82
C GLY A 269 8.83 22.28 -31.35
N LEU A 270 8.04 21.47 -30.63
CA LEU A 270 8.30 21.05 -29.24
C LEU A 270 9.17 19.79 -29.12
N SER A 271 10.29 19.76 -29.84
CA SER A 271 11.14 18.55 -29.95
C SER A 271 11.79 18.12 -28.62
N PHE A 272 12.08 16.82 -28.51
CA PHE A 272 12.74 16.18 -27.36
C PHE A 272 14.09 16.82 -26.96
N GLN A 273 14.74 17.57 -27.87
CA GLN A 273 15.98 18.30 -27.57
C GLN A 273 15.78 19.42 -26.53
N ALA A 274 14.61 20.06 -26.48
CA ALA A 274 14.33 21.20 -25.60
C ALA A 274 14.29 20.86 -24.09
N ILE A 275 14.25 19.56 -23.75
CA ILE A 275 14.14 19.06 -22.37
C ILE A 275 15.52 18.70 -21.78
N ILE A 276 16.58 18.69 -22.60
CA ILE A 276 17.93 18.30 -22.20
C ILE A 276 18.78 19.56 -21.95
N PRO A 277 19.38 19.75 -20.75
CA PRO A 277 20.34 20.82 -20.53
C PRO A 277 21.52 20.69 -21.50
N GLU A 278 21.86 21.80 -22.18
CA GLU A 278 22.83 21.77 -23.28
C GLU A 278 24.22 21.32 -22.82
N ALA A 279 24.63 20.14 -23.28
CA ALA A 279 25.95 19.59 -22.98
C ALA A 279 27.01 20.36 -23.78
N SER A 280 27.66 21.34 -23.13
CA SER A 280 28.80 22.07 -23.70
C SER A 280 29.85 21.09 -24.27
N PRO A 281 30.41 21.40 -25.45
CA PRO A 281 31.14 20.42 -26.25
C PRO A 281 32.41 19.91 -25.56
N ALA A 282 32.64 18.61 -25.65
CA ALA A 282 33.86 18.00 -25.17
C ALA A 282 35.09 18.55 -25.92
N LEU A 283 36.09 19.00 -25.17
CA LEU A 283 37.38 19.42 -25.71
C LEU A 283 38.05 18.25 -26.45
N SER A 284 38.54 18.52 -27.66
CA SER A 284 39.17 17.53 -28.52
C SER A 284 40.56 17.14 -28.01
N ALA A 285 40.90 15.87 -28.18
CA ALA A 285 42.25 15.34 -27.96
C ALA A 285 42.63 14.40 -29.12
N SER A 286 43.81 14.64 -29.69
CA SER A 286 44.44 13.87 -30.78
C SER A 286 45.95 14.15 -30.77
N PRO A 287 46.83 13.27 -31.29
CA PRO A 287 46.70 11.82 -31.52
C PRO A 287 47.85 11.02 -30.83
N ASP A 288 48.00 9.74 -31.16
CA ASP A 288 49.03 8.81 -30.63
C ASP A 288 50.49 9.17 -30.99
N PRO A 289 51.49 8.41 -30.46
CA PRO A 289 52.02 7.35 -31.34
C PRO A 289 52.44 6.01 -30.67
N ALA A 290 52.29 4.95 -31.48
CA ALA A 290 53.10 3.71 -31.57
C ALA A 290 52.95 2.55 -30.56
N THR A 291 52.60 1.38 -31.11
CA THR A 291 52.66 0.00 -30.57
C THR A 291 54.07 -0.63 -30.74
N PRO A 292 54.49 -1.68 -29.99
CA PRO A 292 54.02 -3.06 -30.23
C PRO A 292 53.86 -4.01 -29.00
N SER A 293 53.19 -5.15 -29.25
CA SER A 293 52.91 -6.28 -28.34
C SER A 293 54.08 -7.32 -28.30
N PRO A 294 54.05 -8.44 -27.51
CA PRO A 294 52.97 -8.97 -26.65
C PRO A 294 53.37 -9.53 -25.24
N SER A 295 52.33 -9.89 -24.45
CA SER A 295 52.16 -10.98 -23.45
C SER A 295 53.38 -11.72 -22.82
N PRO A 296 53.33 -12.11 -21.51
CA PRO A 296 52.17 -12.77 -20.90
C PRO A 296 51.80 -12.32 -19.45
N ALA A 297 50.77 -12.96 -18.88
CA ALA A 297 50.14 -12.60 -17.60
C ALA A 297 50.67 -13.38 -16.39
N LEU A 298 50.57 -12.79 -15.19
CA LEU A 298 49.98 -13.45 -14.00
C LEU A 298 49.64 -12.45 -12.86
N ALA A 299 48.89 -12.96 -11.87
CA ALA A 299 48.64 -12.42 -10.52
C ALA A 299 47.77 -11.15 -10.39
N ALA A 300 46.92 -11.16 -9.36
CA ALA A 300 45.93 -10.12 -9.07
C ALA A 300 46.27 -9.32 -7.80
N LEU A 301 45.96 -8.03 -7.81
CA LEU A 301 45.86 -7.16 -6.63
C LEU A 301 44.70 -6.18 -6.82
N SER A 302 43.86 -6.00 -5.79
CA SER A 302 42.71 -5.08 -5.84
C SER A 302 43.10 -3.65 -5.45
N PRO A 303 42.60 -2.61 -6.14
CA PRO A 303 42.80 -1.21 -5.73
C PRO A 303 41.92 -0.84 -4.52
N PRO A 304 42.33 0.16 -3.71
CA PRO A 304 41.63 0.57 -2.49
C PRO A 304 40.40 1.47 -2.75
N ALA A 305 39.53 1.58 -1.75
CA ALA A 305 38.30 2.37 -1.82
C ALA A 305 38.52 3.90 -1.75
N GLY A 306 37.73 4.65 -2.52
CA GLY A 306 37.68 6.12 -2.49
C GLY A 306 36.86 6.70 -1.31
N PRO A 307 36.94 8.03 -1.08
CA PRO A 307 36.51 8.66 0.17
C PRO A 307 34.98 8.69 0.37
N THR A 308 34.53 8.32 1.58
CA THR A 308 33.10 8.11 1.92
C THR A 308 32.36 9.35 2.42
N ALA A 309 33.04 10.50 2.50
CA ALA A 309 32.59 11.70 3.23
C ALA A 309 31.17 12.18 2.88
N GLY A 310 30.84 12.26 1.58
CA GLY A 310 29.55 12.77 1.12
C GLY A 310 28.34 11.89 1.46
N ARG A 311 28.52 10.56 1.64
CA ARG A 311 27.41 9.66 2.03
C ARG A 311 27.10 9.73 3.53
N GLN A 312 28.11 9.89 4.37
CA GLN A 312 27.93 9.83 5.83
C GLN A 312 27.01 10.94 6.36
N GLY A 313 27.20 12.19 5.93
CA GLY A 313 26.38 13.33 6.38
C GLY A 313 24.88 13.20 6.03
N TYR A 314 24.54 12.63 4.87
CA TYR A 314 23.15 12.38 4.49
C TYR A 314 22.51 11.25 5.32
N THR A 315 23.27 10.20 5.63
CA THR A 315 22.77 9.09 6.46
C THR A 315 22.62 9.48 7.93
N ASP A 316 23.51 10.32 8.46
CA ASP A 316 23.46 10.82 9.84
C ASP A 316 22.19 11.66 10.07
N ARG A 317 21.85 12.55 9.13
CA ARG A 317 20.62 13.38 9.19
C ARG A 317 19.34 12.55 9.35
N LYS A 318 19.22 11.37 8.73
CA LYS A 318 18.04 10.49 8.90
C LYS A 318 17.95 9.93 10.33
N VAL A 319 19.07 9.52 10.90
CA VAL A 319 19.14 8.98 12.27
C VAL A 319 18.92 10.10 13.30
N ALA A 320 19.50 11.28 13.09
CA ALA A 320 19.27 12.46 13.92
C ALA A 320 17.79 12.87 13.96
N ALA A 321 17.12 12.98 12.80
CA ALA A 321 15.70 13.30 12.72
C ALA A 321 14.82 12.24 13.43
N TYR A 322 15.18 10.95 13.33
CA TYR A 322 14.47 9.90 14.07
C TYR A 322 14.65 10.02 15.59
N ARG A 323 15.89 10.27 16.07
CA ARG A 323 16.18 10.43 17.49
C ARG A 323 15.47 11.64 18.09
N GLN A 324 15.43 12.77 17.38
CA GLN A 324 14.65 13.95 17.76
C GLN A 324 13.14 13.64 17.87
N MET A 325 12.57 12.97 16.86
CA MET A 325 11.17 12.54 16.87
C MET A 325 10.84 11.61 18.06
N VAL A 326 11.77 10.71 18.44
CA VAL A 326 11.65 9.88 19.64
C VAL A 326 11.71 10.73 20.92
N GLU A 327 12.62 11.70 21.00
CA GLU A 327 12.80 12.57 22.16
C GLU A 327 11.54 13.41 22.45
N GLU A 328 11.05 14.12 21.43
CA GLU A 328 9.90 15.03 21.51
C GLU A 328 8.57 14.29 21.74
N SER A 329 8.36 13.15 21.06
CA SER A 329 7.03 12.52 20.97
C SER A 329 6.86 11.22 21.75
N ILE A 330 7.94 10.52 22.11
CA ILE A 330 7.86 9.14 22.65
C ILE A 330 8.29 9.03 24.12
N LEU A 331 9.28 9.80 24.58
CA LEU A 331 9.79 9.69 25.96
C LEU A 331 8.72 10.04 27.02
N LEU A 332 7.83 10.99 26.71
CA LEU A 332 6.73 11.39 27.61
C LEU A 332 5.63 10.33 27.77
N LEU A 333 5.54 9.33 26.87
CA LEU A 333 4.49 8.32 26.91
C LEU A 333 4.52 7.47 28.19
N GLY A 334 5.72 7.22 28.73
CA GLY A 334 5.88 6.52 30.01
C GLY A 334 5.23 7.27 31.16
N ALA A 335 5.47 8.58 31.28
CA ALA A 335 4.86 9.41 32.31
C ALA A 335 3.33 9.53 32.17
N LEU A 336 2.82 9.65 30.94
CA LEU A 336 1.38 9.64 30.65
C LEU A 336 0.73 8.31 31.03
N ALA A 337 1.38 7.18 30.77
CA ALA A 337 0.91 5.86 31.16
C ALA A 337 0.93 5.65 32.67
N GLU A 338 2.00 6.09 33.35
CA GLU A 338 2.11 6.07 34.82
C GLU A 338 0.98 6.83 35.49
N ALA A 339 0.65 8.02 34.99
CA ALA A 339 -0.42 8.89 35.48
C ALA A 339 -1.83 8.29 35.37
N THR A 340 -2.04 7.27 34.52
CA THR A 340 -3.35 6.56 34.48
C THR A 340 -3.61 5.67 35.68
N GLY A 341 -2.56 5.26 36.41
CA GLY A 341 -2.64 4.24 37.47
C GLY A 341 -2.85 2.79 36.98
N ILE A 342 -3.20 2.57 35.70
CA ILE A 342 -3.61 1.27 35.17
C ILE A 342 -2.38 0.43 34.81
N LYS A 343 -2.26 -0.78 35.38
CA LYS A 343 -1.14 -1.72 35.12
C LYS A 343 -0.97 -2.01 33.63
N ASP A 344 -2.04 -2.41 32.96
CA ASP A 344 -2.02 -2.84 31.55
C ASP A 344 -1.60 -1.70 30.60
N VAL A 345 -1.98 -0.46 30.94
CA VAL A 345 -1.56 0.75 30.23
C VAL A 345 -0.06 0.97 30.39
N LYS A 346 0.49 0.81 31.61
CA LYS A 346 1.93 0.97 31.89
C LYS A 346 2.77 -0.08 31.16
N GLU A 347 2.43 -1.37 31.33
CA GLU A 347 3.17 -2.46 30.68
C GLU A 347 3.05 -2.42 29.15
N GLY A 348 1.85 -2.10 28.65
CA GLY A 348 1.59 -1.96 27.22
C GLY A 348 2.32 -0.76 26.59
N THR A 349 2.34 0.39 27.26
CA THR A 349 3.07 1.58 26.78
C THR A 349 4.58 1.37 26.84
N ALA A 350 5.08 0.68 27.88
CA ALA A 350 6.48 0.26 27.93
C ALA A 350 6.86 -0.66 26.75
N ALA A 351 5.93 -1.49 26.26
CA ALA A 351 6.14 -2.30 25.05
C ALA A 351 6.18 -1.44 23.78
N LEU A 352 5.26 -0.49 23.59
CA LEU A 352 5.30 0.49 22.49
C LEU A 352 6.62 1.28 22.48
N VAL A 353 7.05 1.80 23.64
CA VAL A 353 8.30 2.56 23.81
C VAL A 353 9.53 1.71 23.50
N ARG A 354 9.55 0.41 23.84
CA ARG A 354 10.60 -0.53 23.36
C ARG A 354 10.55 -0.73 21.85
N GLY A 355 9.37 -0.71 21.22
CA GLY A 355 9.20 -0.78 19.77
C GLY A 355 9.88 0.38 19.03
N PHE A 356 9.90 1.59 19.59
CA PHE A 356 10.67 2.72 19.03
C PHE A 356 12.19 2.50 19.17
N GLY A 357 12.67 1.91 20.26
CA GLY A 357 14.07 1.49 20.39
C GLY A 357 14.47 0.46 19.32
N TYR A 358 13.64 -0.58 19.15
CA TYR A 358 13.77 -1.58 18.09
C TYR A 358 13.85 -0.93 16.70
N LEU A 359 12.94 -0.03 16.37
CA LEU A 359 12.86 0.58 15.04
C LEU A 359 14.08 1.47 14.74
N GLY A 360 14.59 2.20 15.73
CA GLY A 360 15.85 2.93 15.63
C GLY A 360 17.04 2.00 15.32
N ALA A 361 17.18 0.88 16.03
CA ALA A 361 18.24 -0.10 15.77
C ALA A 361 18.09 -0.78 14.39
N VAL A 362 16.87 -0.96 13.88
CA VAL A 362 16.64 -1.43 12.50
C VAL A 362 17.06 -0.38 11.46
N PHE A 363 16.80 0.91 11.70
CA PHE A 363 17.26 1.98 10.80
C PHE A 363 18.79 2.10 10.79
N GLU A 364 19.44 2.06 11.96
CA GLU A 364 20.91 2.06 12.06
C GLU A 364 21.51 0.81 11.37
N GLY A 365 20.92 -0.36 11.60
CA GLY A 365 21.31 -1.60 10.92
C GLY A 365 21.15 -1.55 9.40
N ALA A 366 20.09 -0.94 8.88
CA ALA A 366 19.83 -0.84 7.44
C ALA A 366 20.86 0.02 6.68
N LEU A 367 21.52 0.97 7.36
CA LEU A 367 22.60 1.77 6.78
C LEU A 367 23.90 0.96 6.57
N VAL A 368 24.15 -0.05 7.41
CA VAL A 368 25.40 -0.82 7.44
C VAL A 368 25.27 -2.28 7.01
N CYS A 369 24.04 -2.78 6.84
CA CYS A 369 23.76 -4.16 6.43
C CYS A 369 23.08 -4.24 5.06
N ARG A 370 23.33 -5.34 4.35
CA ARG A 370 22.43 -5.78 3.26
C ARG A 370 21.04 -6.11 3.81
N LYS A 371 20.03 -6.08 2.95
CA LYS A 371 18.68 -6.55 3.29
C LYS A 371 18.76 -8.01 3.81
N PRO A 372 18.10 -8.34 4.93
CA PRO A 372 17.92 -9.72 5.37
C PRO A 372 17.13 -10.54 4.35
N LYS A 373 17.49 -11.82 4.21
CA LYS A 373 16.71 -12.81 3.46
C LYS A 373 15.58 -13.39 4.32
N ASP A 374 14.60 -14.04 3.70
CA ASP A 374 13.40 -14.56 4.37
C ASP A 374 13.71 -15.57 5.48
N ASP A 375 14.75 -16.39 5.33
CA ASP A 375 15.27 -17.32 6.35
C ASP A 375 15.98 -16.60 7.52
N GLU A 376 16.65 -15.48 7.24
CA GLU A 376 17.36 -14.65 8.21
C GLU A 376 16.39 -13.81 9.06
N ILE A 377 15.25 -13.39 8.47
CA ILE A 377 14.23 -12.55 9.12
C ILE A 377 13.68 -13.21 10.39
N GLN A 378 13.35 -14.50 10.36
CA GLN A 378 12.79 -15.16 11.54
C GLN A 378 13.79 -15.22 12.70
N GLY A 379 15.10 -15.36 12.43
CA GLY A 379 16.12 -15.34 13.47
C GLY A 379 16.31 -13.95 14.09
N ILE A 380 16.47 -12.93 13.25
CA ILE A 380 16.75 -11.55 13.68
C ILE A 380 15.56 -10.95 14.45
N PHE A 381 14.34 -11.06 13.89
CA PHE A 381 13.18 -10.29 14.35
C PHE A 381 12.33 -11.01 15.42
N GLN A 382 12.69 -12.23 15.83
CA GLN A 382 11.91 -13.02 16.79
C GLN A 382 11.65 -12.32 18.16
N PRO A 383 12.60 -11.57 18.76
CA PRO A 383 12.34 -10.85 20.00
C PRO A 383 11.29 -9.75 19.88
N PHE A 384 11.16 -9.14 18.69
CA PHE A 384 10.12 -8.15 18.43
C PHE A 384 8.76 -8.83 18.18
N ILE A 385 8.76 -9.92 17.39
CA ILE A 385 7.57 -10.73 17.09
C ILE A 385 6.94 -11.32 18.37
N SER A 386 7.75 -11.70 19.37
CA SER A 386 7.23 -12.22 20.64
C SER A 386 6.49 -11.15 21.47
N VAL A 387 6.95 -9.89 21.47
CA VAL A 387 6.26 -8.78 22.15
C VAL A 387 4.90 -8.49 21.51
N GLY A 388 4.79 -8.55 20.17
CA GLY A 388 3.51 -8.40 19.49
C GLY A 388 2.52 -9.51 19.84
N LYS A 389 2.99 -10.77 19.91
CA LYS A 389 2.19 -11.93 20.34
C LYS A 389 1.75 -11.81 21.81
N ASP A 390 2.64 -11.35 22.69
CA ASP A 390 2.37 -11.09 24.12
C ASP A 390 1.25 -10.05 24.28
N LEU A 391 1.39 -8.87 23.67
CA LEU A 391 0.37 -7.81 23.66
C LEU A 391 -0.99 -8.29 23.14
N ALA A 392 -1.01 -9.07 22.06
CA ALA A 392 -2.25 -9.65 21.53
C ALA A 392 -2.88 -10.67 22.50
N SER A 393 -2.07 -11.49 23.18
CA SER A 393 -2.54 -12.50 24.14
C SER A 393 -3.13 -11.93 25.43
N ARG A 394 -2.71 -10.72 25.82
CA ARG A 394 -3.20 -9.99 27.01
C ARG A 394 -4.59 -9.37 26.83
N CYS A 395 -5.14 -9.38 25.62
CA CYS A 395 -6.42 -8.74 25.29
C CYS A 395 -7.63 -9.57 25.77
N ASP A 396 -7.90 -9.58 27.08
CA ASP A 396 -9.06 -10.26 27.68
C ASP A 396 -10.33 -9.42 27.53
N ASN A 397 -11.32 -9.93 26.79
CA ASN A 397 -12.60 -9.25 26.57
C ASN A 397 -13.49 -9.16 27.83
N ARG A 398 -13.06 -9.72 28.96
CA ARG A 398 -13.68 -9.61 30.29
C ARG A 398 -13.07 -8.51 31.14
N SER A 399 -11.97 -7.89 30.71
CA SER A 399 -11.30 -6.80 31.41
C SER A 399 -11.98 -5.46 31.17
N ASP A 400 -12.21 -4.68 32.22
CA ASP A 400 -12.64 -3.26 32.10
C ASP A 400 -11.62 -2.43 31.29
N TYR A 401 -10.35 -2.87 31.26
CA TYR A 401 -9.27 -2.27 30.49
C TYR A 401 -9.06 -2.90 29.10
N PHE A 402 -9.96 -3.78 28.64
CA PHE A 402 -9.91 -4.34 27.28
C PHE A 402 -9.75 -3.27 26.17
N PRO A 403 -10.40 -2.09 26.23
CA PRO A 403 -10.16 -1.02 25.26
C PRO A 403 -8.72 -0.51 25.28
N HIS A 404 -8.09 -0.40 26.45
CA HIS A 404 -6.70 0.05 26.61
C HIS A 404 -5.71 -1.01 26.12
N GLN A 405 -5.92 -2.27 26.52
CA GLN A 405 -5.15 -3.43 26.07
C GLN A 405 -5.14 -3.51 24.54
N LYS A 406 -6.33 -3.44 23.92
CA LYS A 406 -6.45 -3.50 22.46
C LYS A 406 -5.93 -2.25 21.75
N PHE A 407 -6.12 -1.05 22.30
CA PHE A 407 -5.53 0.16 21.73
C PHE A 407 -4.01 0.03 21.59
N VAL A 408 -3.32 -0.48 22.64
CA VAL A 408 -1.89 -0.77 22.59
C VAL A 408 -1.56 -1.88 21.59
N ALA A 409 -2.27 -3.01 21.62
CA ALA A 409 -1.95 -4.16 20.78
C ALA A 409 -2.10 -3.84 19.29
N GLU A 410 -3.15 -3.12 18.88
CA GLU A 410 -3.31 -2.68 17.49
C GLU A 410 -2.31 -1.57 17.12
N ALA A 411 -2.02 -0.63 18.04
CA ALA A 411 -0.99 0.40 17.85
C ALA A 411 0.42 -0.19 17.64
N PHE A 412 0.73 -1.35 18.23
CA PHE A 412 2.03 -1.99 18.08
C PHE A 412 2.29 -2.51 16.65
N ASN A 413 1.26 -2.68 15.83
CA ASN A 413 1.40 -3.13 14.44
C ASN A 413 2.11 -2.10 13.53
N VAL A 414 2.26 -0.83 13.95
CA VAL A 414 2.98 0.21 13.20
C VAL A 414 4.41 -0.21 12.82
N PHE A 415 5.09 -0.93 13.71
CA PHE A 415 6.51 -1.28 13.56
C PHE A 415 6.78 -2.35 12.48
N THR A 416 5.75 -2.95 11.89
CA THR A 416 5.90 -3.82 10.70
C THR A 416 6.08 -3.01 9.40
N CYS A 417 5.99 -1.67 9.46
CA CYS A 417 6.22 -0.75 8.35
C CYS A 417 7.54 -0.99 7.59
N ILE A 418 8.58 -1.51 8.27
CA ILE A 418 9.90 -1.81 7.69
C ILE A 418 9.86 -2.80 6.52
N TRP A 419 8.78 -3.57 6.39
CA TRP A 419 8.56 -4.53 5.29
C TRP A 419 7.64 -4.01 4.18
N THR A 420 7.14 -2.77 4.30
CA THR A 420 6.11 -2.22 3.41
C THR A 420 6.68 -1.21 2.41
N PRO A 421 6.14 -1.13 1.17
CA PRO A 421 6.59 -0.17 0.16
C PRO A 421 6.03 1.26 0.36
N ALA A 422 5.11 1.45 1.31
CA ALA A 422 4.51 2.75 1.65
C ALA A 422 4.37 2.86 3.19
N PRO A 423 5.48 3.02 3.93
CA PRO A 423 5.50 2.82 5.38
C PRO A 423 4.74 3.89 6.16
N GLY A 424 4.62 5.12 5.65
CA GLY A 424 3.74 6.14 6.25
C GLY A 424 2.27 5.76 6.19
N ASP A 425 1.82 5.18 5.07
CA ASP A 425 0.42 4.78 4.87
C ASP A 425 0.08 3.51 5.67
N HIS A 426 1.04 2.59 5.83
CA HIS A 426 0.93 1.49 6.79
C HIS A 426 0.72 1.98 8.22
N VAL A 427 1.49 2.98 8.66
CA VAL A 427 1.34 3.57 10.00
C VAL A 427 -0.02 4.29 10.14
N GLN A 428 -0.50 4.98 9.10
CA GLN A 428 -1.86 5.55 9.07
C GLN A 428 -2.94 4.47 9.29
N MET A 429 -2.88 3.36 8.55
CA MET A 429 -3.83 2.24 8.66
C MET A 429 -3.82 1.62 10.07
N CYS A 430 -2.64 1.52 10.69
CA CYS A 430 -2.50 1.05 12.07
C CYS A 430 -3.07 2.04 13.10
N ILE A 431 -2.87 3.35 12.90
CA ILE A 431 -3.49 4.41 13.74
C ILE A 431 -5.01 4.30 13.68
N GLU A 432 -5.61 4.17 12.49
CA GLU A 432 -7.07 4.06 12.31
C GLU A 432 -7.66 2.79 12.94
N THR A 433 -6.90 1.69 12.89
CA THR A 433 -7.27 0.42 13.53
C THR A 433 -7.22 0.53 15.05
N ALA A 434 -6.15 1.11 15.60
CA ALA A 434 -6.03 1.38 17.04
C ALA A 434 -7.12 2.37 17.51
N ASP A 435 -7.45 3.38 16.71
CA ASP A 435 -8.45 4.40 17.02
C ASP A 435 -9.84 3.84 17.33
N PHE A 436 -10.22 2.68 16.77
CA PHE A 436 -11.48 2.02 17.17
C PHE A 436 -11.54 1.69 18.67
N HIS A 437 -10.38 1.43 19.29
CA HIS A 437 -10.24 1.19 20.72
C HIS A 437 -9.83 2.45 21.49
N GLY A 438 -8.93 3.28 20.94
CA GLY A 438 -8.55 4.57 21.53
C GLY A 438 -9.74 5.51 21.73
N ASN A 439 -10.67 5.55 20.76
CA ASN A 439 -11.91 6.33 20.88
C ASN A 439 -12.90 5.78 21.92
N LYS A 440 -12.80 4.50 22.32
CA LYS A 440 -13.57 3.95 23.45
C LYS A 440 -12.98 4.41 24.78
N VAL A 441 -11.65 4.44 24.91
CA VAL A 441 -10.97 5.01 26.09
C VAL A 441 -11.27 6.51 26.22
N LEU A 442 -11.22 7.28 25.13
CA LEU A 442 -11.56 8.72 25.13
C LEU A 442 -13.03 8.98 25.55
N LYS A 443 -13.96 8.06 25.23
CA LYS A 443 -15.36 8.14 25.68
C LYS A 443 -15.54 7.96 27.18
N LEU A 444 -14.55 7.43 27.91
CA LEU A 444 -14.56 7.38 29.38
C LEU A 444 -14.36 8.76 30.03
N LYS A 445 -13.92 9.77 29.27
CA LYS A 445 -13.67 11.15 29.72
C LYS A 445 -12.76 11.27 30.96
N GLN A 446 -11.85 10.31 31.14
CA GLN A 446 -10.84 10.31 32.20
C GLN A 446 -9.60 11.08 31.70
N ASP A 447 -9.19 12.17 32.34
CA ASP A 447 -8.19 13.09 31.79
C ASP A 447 -6.81 12.46 31.59
N ALA A 448 -6.33 11.69 32.57
CA ALA A 448 -5.05 10.97 32.45
C ALA A 448 -5.07 9.96 31.29
N GLN A 449 -6.14 9.16 31.18
CA GLN A 449 -6.29 8.16 30.12
C GLN A 449 -6.47 8.82 28.74
N SER A 450 -7.17 9.94 28.68
CA SER A 450 -7.39 10.71 27.46
C SER A 450 -6.10 11.39 26.98
N SER A 451 -5.31 11.91 27.93
CA SER A 451 -3.99 12.49 27.65
C SER A 451 -3.00 11.42 27.17
N TRP A 452 -3.04 10.23 27.78
CA TRP A 452 -2.28 9.07 27.32
C TRP A 452 -2.64 8.63 25.89
N VAL A 453 -3.92 8.45 25.56
CA VAL A 453 -4.34 8.10 24.19
C VAL A 453 -3.92 9.18 23.18
N LYS A 454 -4.12 10.47 23.51
CA LYS A 454 -3.66 11.59 22.66
C LYS A 454 -2.14 11.57 22.46
N GLY A 455 -1.37 11.32 23.52
CA GLY A 455 0.10 11.21 23.46
C GLY A 455 0.54 10.07 22.55
N VAL A 456 0.02 8.86 22.74
CA VAL A 456 0.34 7.70 21.90
C VAL A 456 0.01 8.01 20.42
N LYS A 457 -1.17 8.57 20.14
CA LYS A 457 -1.53 9.01 18.78
C LYS A 457 -0.56 10.07 18.21
N GLY A 458 -0.10 11.01 19.03
CA GLY A 458 0.92 11.99 18.64
C GLY A 458 2.21 11.30 18.17
N GLY A 459 2.75 10.39 18.99
CA GLY A 459 3.93 9.60 18.66
C GLY A 459 3.79 8.77 17.38
N LEU A 460 2.62 8.17 17.14
CA LEU A 460 2.38 7.43 15.89
C LEU A 460 2.27 8.36 14.66
N ASN A 461 1.69 9.56 14.81
CA ASN A 461 1.63 10.53 13.71
C ASN A 461 2.99 11.16 13.41
N ALA A 462 3.83 11.39 14.42
CA ALA A 462 5.23 11.79 14.23
C ALA A 462 6.01 10.71 13.45
N LEU A 463 5.82 9.43 13.81
CA LEU A 463 6.40 8.30 13.07
C LEU A 463 5.92 8.25 11.61
N LYS A 464 4.62 8.46 11.36
CA LYS A 464 4.07 8.56 10.00
C LYS A 464 4.78 9.65 9.21
N ALA A 465 4.87 10.87 9.75
CA ALA A 465 5.49 12.00 9.08
C ALA A 465 6.96 11.71 8.70
N PHE A 466 7.74 11.21 9.67
CA PHE A 466 9.12 10.79 9.44
C PHE A 466 9.25 9.72 8.33
N LEU A 467 8.39 8.71 8.32
CA LEU A 467 8.39 7.66 7.30
C LEU A 467 8.00 8.18 5.91
N SER A 468 7.01 9.08 5.82
CA SER A 468 6.58 9.72 4.58
C SER A 468 7.65 10.65 3.98
N GLU A 469 8.46 11.32 4.82
CA GLU A 469 9.58 12.17 4.39
C GLU A 469 10.81 11.35 3.99
N TYR A 470 11.29 10.45 4.87
CA TYR A 470 12.59 9.81 4.73
C TYR A 470 12.57 8.43 4.06
N TYR A 471 11.42 7.76 3.98
CA TYR A 471 11.27 6.36 3.53
C TYR A 471 10.01 6.13 2.67
N LYS A 472 9.63 7.12 1.85
CA LYS A 472 8.38 7.12 1.05
C LYS A 472 8.11 5.82 0.27
N THR A 473 9.14 5.16 -0.25
CA THR A 473 9.05 3.91 -1.04
C THR A 473 9.48 2.64 -0.27
N GLY A 474 9.55 2.72 1.06
CA GLY A 474 9.99 1.65 1.95
C GLY A 474 11.38 1.85 2.54
N LEU A 475 11.77 0.93 3.44
CA LEU A 475 13.07 0.98 4.11
C LEU A 475 14.23 0.66 3.14
N THR A 476 15.11 1.64 2.92
CA THR A 476 16.33 1.47 2.13
C THR A 476 17.40 0.72 2.93
N TRP A 477 17.90 -0.39 2.40
CA TRP A 477 19.03 -1.15 2.94
C TRP A 477 20.28 -0.91 2.07
N ASN A 478 21.47 -1.00 2.65
CA ASN A 478 22.74 -0.85 1.93
C ASN A 478 23.05 -2.10 1.08
N PRO A 479 23.03 -2.06 -0.27
CA PRO A 479 23.20 -3.27 -1.10
C PRO A 479 24.57 -3.93 -0.97
N GLN A 480 25.58 -3.18 -0.54
CA GLN A 480 26.95 -3.62 -0.29
C GLN A 480 27.25 -3.78 1.21
N GLY A 481 26.22 -3.71 2.06
CA GLY A 481 26.37 -3.75 3.51
C GLY A 481 26.75 -5.12 4.04
N SER A 482 27.23 -5.11 5.29
CA SER A 482 27.62 -6.30 6.04
C SER A 482 26.47 -7.28 6.29
N ASP A 483 26.81 -8.46 6.80
CA ASP A 483 25.84 -9.52 7.12
C ASP A 483 24.89 -9.11 8.27
N PRO A 484 23.57 -8.99 8.03
CA PRO A 484 22.62 -8.57 9.06
C PRO A 484 22.49 -9.56 10.22
N VAL A 485 22.67 -10.87 9.97
CA VAL A 485 22.60 -11.88 11.04
C VAL A 485 23.72 -11.63 12.06
N ARG A 486 24.97 -11.54 11.60
CA ARG A 486 26.10 -11.19 12.46
C ARG A 486 25.99 -9.77 13.05
N TYR A 487 25.41 -8.80 12.34
CA TYR A 487 25.22 -7.45 12.88
C TYR A 487 24.26 -7.44 14.07
N PHE A 488 23.05 -7.99 13.93
CA PHE A 488 22.03 -7.98 14.99
C PHE A 488 22.33 -8.98 16.13
N GLN A 489 23.20 -9.98 15.92
CA GLN A 489 23.80 -10.75 17.02
C GLN A 489 24.69 -9.88 17.93
N ASN A 490 25.42 -8.91 17.35
CA ASN A 490 26.26 -7.98 18.11
C ASN A 490 25.48 -6.74 18.60
N HIS A 491 24.35 -6.42 17.97
CA HIS A 491 23.44 -5.33 18.35
C HIS A 491 22.02 -5.85 18.59
N PRO A 492 21.76 -6.54 19.73
CA PRO A 492 20.50 -7.24 19.95
C PRO A 492 19.30 -6.29 20.10
N LEU A 493 18.26 -6.54 19.30
CA LEU A 493 17.07 -5.70 19.20
C LEU A 493 16.24 -5.62 20.50
N ASP A 494 16.36 -6.61 21.38
CA ASP A 494 15.75 -6.63 22.72
C ASP A 494 16.40 -5.63 23.70
N LYS A 495 17.66 -5.21 23.41
CA LYS A 495 18.45 -4.29 24.23
C LYS A 495 18.45 -2.86 23.68
N ALA A 496 17.86 -2.65 22.51
CA ALA A 496 17.77 -1.34 21.88
C ALA A 496 16.93 -0.38 22.73
N LYS A 497 17.52 0.77 23.08
CA LYS A 497 16.84 1.83 23.84
C LYS A 497 16.27 2.89 22.88
N PRO A 498 15.10 3.48 23.17
CA PRO A 498 14.66 4.70 22.52
C PRO A 498 15.52 5.88 23.02
N THR A 499 16.60 6.18 22.31
CA THR A 499 17.54 7.25 22.66
C THR A 499 17.19 8.55 21.95
N GLY A 500 16.53 9.46 22.67
CA GLY A 500 16.72 10.90 22.48
C GLY A 500 17.92 11.33 23.31
N GLY A 501 18.94 11.94 22.69
CA GLY A 501 20.18 12.34 23.35
C GLY A 501 21.46 11.98 22.60
N VAL A 502 22.45 12.88 22.67
CA VAL A 502 23.71 12.79 21.92
C VAL A 502 24.68 11.78 22.53
N ALA A 503 24.91 10.68 21.81
CA ALA A 503 26.01 9.74 22.10
C ALA A 503 27.33 10.29 21.53
N VAL A 504 28.02 11.16 22.28
CA VAL A 504 29.43 11.48 22.03
C VAL A 504 30.27 10.20 22.22
N PRO A 505 31.22 9.86 21.32
CA PRO A 505 32.06 8.68 21.49
C PRO A 505 32.88 8.76 22.80
N PRO A 506 33.14 7.62 23.47
CA PRO A 506 33.85 7.63 24.75
C PRO A 506 35.31 8.10 24.57
N PRO A 507 35.83 8.94 25.47
CA PRO A 507 37.25 9.29 25.47
C PRO A 507 38.10 8.06 25.79
N THR A 508 39.29 7.99 25.20
CA THR A 508 40.26 6.89 25.44
C THR A 508 40.80 6.91 26.87
N PRO A 509 41.07 5.74 27.47
CA PRO A 509 41.48 5.64 28.87
C PRO A 509 42.94 6.05 29.09
N ALA A 510 43.17 6.82 30.15
CA ALA A 510 44.47 7.18 30.73
C ALA A 510 44.43 6.90 32.26
N PRO A 511 45.59 6.77 32.94
CA PRO A 511 45.79 5.65 33.88
C PRO A 511 45.26 5.81 35.31
N SER A 512 45.18 4.65 35.98
CA SER A 512 44.66 4.42 37.32
C SER A 512 45.48 5.03 38.47
N LEU A 513 44.79 5.45 39.54
CA LEU A 513 45.30 5.53 40.90
C LEU A 513 44.29 4.92 41.91
N ALA A 514 44.77 4.55 43.09
CA ALA A 514 44.18 3.54 43.98
C ALA A 514 43.12 4.09 44.98
N PRO A 515 42.32 3.22 45.66
CA PRO A 515 41.10 3.61 46.39
C PRO A 515 41.28 3.79 47.91
N SER A 516 40.27 4.40 48.58
CA SER A 516 40.16 4.34 50.06
C SER A 516 38.72 4.48 50.60
N THR A 517 38.33 3.53 51.47
CA THR A 517 37.47 3.63 52.69
C THR A 517 36.06 4.27 52.69
N ALA A 518 35.09 3.47 53.17
CA ALA A 518 33.84 3.86 53.87
C ALA A 518 33.95 3.48 55.38
N PRO A 519 32.93 3.53 56.29
CA PRO A 519 31.52 3.99 56.24
C PRO A 519 31.31 5.25 57.13
N PRO A 520 30.49 5.42 58.22
CA PRO A 520 29.54 4.57 58.99
C PRO A 520 28.03 4.91 58.72
N ALA A 521 27.09 4.64 59.66
CA ALA A 521 25.63 4.84 59.45
C ALA A 521 24.73 4.97 60.72
N ARG A 522 23.50 5.51 60.52
CA ARG A 522 22.25 5.38 61.34
C ARG A 522 22.22 6.09 62.73
N PRO A 523 21.08 6.16 63.50
CA PRO A 523 19.81 5.38 63.43
C PRO A 523 18.43 6.11 63.60
N GLY A 524 17.33 5.41 63.23
CA GLY A 524 15.95 5.62 63.76
C GLY A 524 14.82 5.90 62.75
N LYS A 525 13.51 5.93 63.11
CA LYS A 525 12.76 5.03 64.02
C LYS A 525 11.19 5.16 63.90
N ALA A 526 10.48 4.03 63.79
CA ALA A 526 9.07 3.76 64.18
C ALA A 526 7.86 4.40 63.45
N ALA A 527 6.66 3.83 63.73
CA ALA A 527 5.31 4.03 63.12
C ALA A 527 4.22 3.84 64.24
N PRO A 528 2.88 3.72 64.03
CA PRO A 528 2.00 3.73 62.83
C PRO A 528 0.78 4.70 62.97
N PRO A 529 -0.32 4.57 62.17
CA PRO A 529 -1.48 3.75 62.60
C PRO A 529 -2.16 2.92 61.48
N ARG A 530 -3.31 2.27 61.77
CA ARG A 530 -3.98 1.24 60.95
C ARG A 530 -5.41 1.64 60.49
N PRO A 531 -5.86 1.31 59.26
CA PRO A 531 -7.27 1.47 58.82
C PRO A 531 -8.27 0.44 59.43
N PRO A 532 -9.60 0.70 59.35
CA PRO A 532 -10.65 -0.10 60.01
C PRO A 532 -11.09 -1.38 59.25
N PRO A 533 -11.80 -2.32 59.90
CA PRO A 533 -12.26 -3.58 59.30
C PRO A 533 -13.47 -3.41 58.37
N PRO A 534 -13.69 -4.35 57.41
CA PRO A 534 -14.83 -4.32 56.50
C PRO A 534 -16.16 -4.61 57.21
N ARG A 535 -17.23 -3.90 56.81
CA ARG A 535 -18.60 -4.16 57.27
C ARG A 535 -19.28 -5.25 56.43
N GLN A 536 -20.28 -5.89 57.05
CA GLN A 536 -20.97 -7.09 56.57
C GLN A 536 -21.95 -6.80 55.42
N THR A 537 -22.20 -7.80 54.58
CA THR A 537 -23.19 -7.77 53.49
C THR A 537 -24.60 -8.14 53.96
N PRO A 538 -25.63 -7.32 53.71
CA PRO A 538 -27.03 -7.74 53.74
C PRO A 538 -27.37 -8.77 52.64
N PRO A 539 -28.50 -9.49 52.72
CA PRO A 539 -28.67 -10.77 52.05
C PRO A 539 -29.18 -10.71 50.60
N LYS A 540 -29.01 -11.82 49.88
CA LYS A 540 -29.75 -12.12 48.64
C LYS A 540 -31.27 -12.08 48.89
N ILE A 541 -32.00 -11.44 47.99
CA ILE A 541 -33.43 -11.74 47.80
C ILE A 541 -33.52 -13.07 47.07
N VAL A 542 -34.33 -13.98 47.60
CA VAL A 542 -34.64 -15.29 47.00
C VAL A 542 -35.88 -15.18 46.11
N PRO A 543 -35.93 -15.88 44.96
CA PRO A 543 -37.19 -16.26 44.33
C PRO A 543 -38.00 -17.18 45.26
N VAL A 544 -39.32 -17.09 45.20
CA VAL A 544 -40.24 -17.81 46.10
C VAL A 544 -40.38 -19.29 45.72
N GLU A 545 -40.73 -20.10 46.73
CA GLU A 545 -41.09 -21.53 46.72
C GLU A 545 -42.05 -21.95 45.57
N GLN A 546 -41.85 -23.10 44.90
CA GLN A 546 -42.28 -24.48 45.27
C GLN A 546 -43.82 -24.66 45.37
N PRO A 547 -44.42 -25.87 45.16
CA PRO A 547 -43.83 -27.22 45.23
C PRO A 547 -44.24 -28.15 44.03
N LYS A 548 -44.04 -29.49 43.97
CA LYS A 548 -43.52 -30.50 44.92
C LYS A 548 -42.86 -31.71 44.21
N ALA A 549 -42.08 -32.49 44.97
CA ALA A 549 -41.49 -33.80 44.60
C ALA A 549 -42.50 -34.97 44.82
N PRO A 550 -42.19 -36.30 44.76
CA PRO A 550 -40.91 -37.05 44.99
C PRO A 550 -40.44 -37.92 43.79
N GLY A 551 -39.30 -38.64 43.77
CA GLY A 551 -38.19 -38.87 44.73
C GLY A 551 -37.69 -40.35 44.65
N GLY A 552 -36.44 -40.74 44.94
CA GLY A 552 -35.22 -40.00 45.31
C GLY A 552 -34.03 -40.97 45.62
N GLY A 553 -32.84 -40.42 45.93
CA GLY A 553 -31.62 -41.17 46.33
C GLY A 553 -30.69 -41.60 45.17
N GLY A 554 -29.36 -41.67 45.34
CA GLY A 554 -28.50 -41.23 46.45
C GLY A 554 -27.02 -41.63 46.30
N GLY A 555 -26.08 -40.72 46.59
CA GLY A 555 -24.61 -40.96 46.55
C GLY A 555 -23.95 -40.88 45.15
N GLY A 556 -22.63 -40.73 45.01
CA GLY A 556 -21.63 -40.50 46.08
C GLY A 556 -20.15 -40.68 45.68
N GLY A 557 -19.60 -39.84 44.79
CA GLY A 557 -18.15 -39.79 44.48
C GLY A 557 -17.66 -40.73 43.35
N GLY A 558 -16.36 -40.69 43.00
CA GLY A 558 -15.71 -41.75 42.18
C GLY A 558 -15.00 -41.38 40.87
N LEU A 559 -14.70 -40.12 40.55
CA LEU A 559 -13.99 -39.75 39.29
C LEU A 559 -12.53 -40.26 39.16
N THR A 560 -12.04 -41.04 40.13
CA THR A 560 -10.72 -41.71 40.13
C THR A 560 -10.79 -43.22 39.90
N ALA A 561 -11.93 -43.77 39.47
CA ALA A 561 -12.08 -45.19 39.11
C ALA A 561 -12.01 -45.49 37.60
N VAL A 562 -12.20 -44.48 36.73
CA VAL A 562 -12.41 -44.69 35.27
C VAL A 562 -11.11 -44.69 34.44
N LEU A 563 -9.94 -44.62 35.08
CA LEU A 563 -8.63 -44.56 34.41
C LEU A 563 -7.79 -45.85 34.57
N GLY A 564 -8.35 -46.89 35.18
CA GLY A 564 -7.66 -48.16 35.47
C GLY A 564 -7.87 -49.27 34.44
N GLU A 565 -9.06 -49.39 33.84
CA GLU A 565 -9.47 -50.61 33.12
C GLU A 565 -9.33 -50.57 31.58
N LEU A 566 -8.86 -49.47 30.99
CA LEU A 566 -8.66 -49.38 29.53
C LEU A 566 -7.34 -50.02 29.05
N LYS A 567 -7.02 -51.23 29.50
CA LYS A 567 -5.76 -51.96 29.18
C LYS A 567 -5.86 -53.48 29.00
N THR A 568 -6.97 -54.04 28.49
CA THR A 568 -7.00 -55.41 27.93
C THR A 568 -8.07 -55.58 26.84
N PHE A 569 -7.75 -56.34 25.77
CA PHE A 569 -8.59 -56.73 24.62
C PHE A 569 -9.11 -55.57 23.71
N SER A 570 -9.31 -55.74 22.40
CA SER A 570 -8.73 -56.68 21.42
C SER A 570 -8.84 -56.04 20.02
N THR A 571 -7.86 -56.22 19.13
CA THR A 571 -7.81 -55.56 17.81
C THR A 571 -8.38 -56.38 16.64
N THR A 572 -8.92 -57.57 16.92
CA THR A 572 -9.51 -58.48 15.91
C THR A 572 -10.91 -58.03 15.46
N GLY A 573 -11.00 -57.07 14.53
CA GLY A 573 -12.28 -56.66 13.94
C GLY A 573 -12.25 -55.56 12.87
N LEU A 574 -11.23 -54.70 12.85
CA LEU A 574 -11.13 -53.62 11.86
C LEU A 574 -10.47 -54.12 10.57
N ARG A 575 -11.15 -53.94 9.43
CA ARG A 575 -10.59 -54.24 8.11
C ARG A 575 -9.54 -53.21 7.75
N HIS A 576 -8.32 -53.66 7.46
CA HIS A 576 -7.27 -52.80 6.93
C HIS A 576 -7.63 -52.35 5.52
N VAL A 577 -7.53 -51.05 5.22
CA VAL A 577 -7.68 -50.54 3.86
C VAL A 577 -6.34 -50.71 3.13
N THR A 578 -6.38 -51.33 1.96
CA THR A 578 -5.24 -51.54 1.05
C THR A 578 -5.23 -50.49 -0.06
N ASP A 579 -4.06 -50.23 -0.67
CA ASP A 579 -3.85 -49.07 -1.58
C ASP A 579 -4.68 -49.15 -2.88
N ASP A 580 -5.07 -50.35 -3.29
CA ASP A 580 -6.07 -50.65 -4.33
C ASP A 580 -7.47 -50.03 -4.08
N MET A 581 -7.82 -49.68 -2.84
CA MET A 581 -9.10 -49.02 -2.53
C MET A 581 -9.10 -47.50 -2.77
N LYS A 582 -7.98 -46.89 -3.19
CA LYS A 582 -7.89 -45.46 -3.49
C LYS A 582 -8.39 -45.16 -4.91
N THR A 583 -9.19 -44.09 -5.05
CA THR A 583 -9.95 -43.74 -6.28
C THR A 583 -9.14 -43.48 -7.55
N LYS A 584 -7.81 -43.47 -7.50
CA LYS A 584 -6.92 -43.34 -8.66
C LYS A 584 -6.67 -44.67 -9.40
N ASN A 585 -6.97 -45.81 -8.78
CA ASN A 585 -6.61 -47.15 -9.30
C ASN A 585 -7.83 -47.96 -9.77
N ARG A 586 -8.67 -47.39 -10.66
CA ARG A 586 -9.74 -48.14 -11.35
C ARG A 586 -9.54 -48.13 -12.86
N THR A 587 -8.94 -49.20 -13.37
CA THR A 587 -9.11 -49.63 -14.76
C THR A 587 -10.48 -50.32 -14.94
N ASP A 588 -10.77 -50.74 -16.17
CA ASP A 588 -11.82 -51.69 -16.54
C ASP A 588 -13.28 -51.19 -16.58
N ARG A 589 -13.58 -50.41 -17.62
CA ARG A 589 -14.80 -50.58 -18.43
C ARG A 589 -14.53 -50.27 -19.91
N LYS A 590 -14.66 -51.28 -20.77
CA LYS A 590 -14.50 -51.20 -22.24
C LYS A 590 -15.76 -51.64 -22.98
N ALA A 591 -16.29 -50.78 -23.85
CA ALA A 591 -17.01 -51.08 -25.10
C ALA A 591 -17.07 -49.75 -25.91
N VAL A 592 -16.52 -49.57 -27.13
CA VAL A 592 -16.77 -50.26 -28.43
C VAL A 592 -18.14 -49.84 -29.01
N VAL A 593 -18.28 -49.22 -30.19
CA VAL A 593 -17.36 -48.62 -31.22
C VAL A 593 -18.26 -47.81 -32.23
N PRO A 594 -17.79 -46.95 -33.18
CA PRO A 594 -16.45 -46.56 -33.61
C PRO A 594 -16.19 -45.03 -33.49
N ALA A 595 -15.77 -44.35 -34.58
CA ALA A 595 -15.27 -42.96 -34.62
C ALA A 595 -15.32 -42.34 -36.04
N LYS A 596 -15.12 -41.01 -36.16
CA LYS A 596 -14.41 -40.42 -37.31
C LYS A 596 -13.70 -39.09 -36.96
N GLU A 597 -12.38 -39.12 -37.10
CA GLU A 597 -11.36 -38.09 -37.45
C GLU A 597 -11.69 -36.57 -37.24
N ALA A 598 -10.77 -35.74 -36.74
CA ALA A 598 -9.32 -35.72 -37.05
C ALA A 598 -8.35 -35.61 -35.83
N LYS A 599 -7.05 -35.67 -36.14
CA LYS A 599 -5.87 -35.69 -35.26
C LYS A 599 -5.44 -34.24 -34.88
N ASP A 600 -4.72 -33.90 -33.81
CA ASP A 600 -3.48 -34.46 -33.22
C ASP A 600 -2.31 -34.40 -34.24
N VAL A 601 -1.06 -33.98 -33.97
CA VAL A 601 -0.18 -34.05 -32.79
C VAL A 601 0.64 -32.74 -32.71
N GLY A 602 1.07 -32.22 -31.56
CA GLY A 602 0.81 -32.69 -30.19
C GLY A 602 1.62 -31.93 -29.14
N GLN A 603 1.46 -32.33 -27.88
CA GLN A 603 2.07 -31.66 -26.72
C GLN A 603 3.45 -32.24 -26.38
N THR A 604 4.45 -31.39 -26.21
CA THR A 604 5.62 -31.70 -25.36
C THR A 604 5.39 -31.16 -23.95
N ALA A 605 5.79 -31.94 -22.94
CA ALA A 605 5.39 -31.69 -21.56
C ALA A 605 6.19 -30.56 -20.88
N ALA A 606 5.49 -29.90 -19.95
CA ALA A 606 5.91 -28.79 -19.10
C ALA A 606 7.35 -28.82 -18.55
N ASN A 607 7.94 -27.62 -18.48
CA ASN A 607 8.72 -27.16 -17.33
C ASN A 607 8.37 -25.69 -17.08
N GLY A 608 8.12 -25.32 -15.81
CA GLY A 608 7.43 -24.06 -15.47
C GLY A 608 8.26 -23.05 -14.67
N GLY A 609 7.99 -21.76 -14.91
CA GLY A 609 8.34 -20.64 -14.03
C GLY A 609 7.10 -20.16 -13.26
N LYS A 610 7.27 -19.71 -12.01
CA LYS A 610 6.15 -19.40 -11.10
C LYS A 610 5.69 -17.94 -11.17
N ALA A 611 4.39 -17.73 -10.96
CA ALA A 611 3.82 -16.44 -10.58
C ALA A 611 4.07 -16.13 -9.08
N ASP A 612 3.82 -14.88 -8.67
CA ASP A 612 4.12 -14.37 -7.33
C ASP A 612 3.46 -15.17 -6.19
N ALA A 613 4.31 -15.79 -5.37
CA ALA A 613 3.87 -16.56 -4.22
C ALA A 613 3.64 -15.68 -2.99
N ARG A 614 2.42 -15.12 -2.86
CA ARG A 614 1.85 -14.90 -1.53
C ARG A 614 1.83 -16.25 -0.77
N PRO A 615 1.91 -16.27 0.57
CA PRO A 615 1.76 -17.52 1.32
C PRO A 615 0.33 -18.04 1.21
N ILE A 616 0.08 -18.88 0.21
CA ILE A 616 -1.21 -19.54 -0.03
C ILE A 616 -1.47 -20.50 1.12
N LYS A 617 -2.29 -20.06 2.09
CA LYS A 617 -3.09 -20.99 2.88
C LYS A 617 -3.93 -21.83 1.90
N PRO A 618 -4.08 -23.16 2.10
CA PRO A 618 -4.87 -23.97 1.19
C PRO A 618 -6.29 -23.43 1.04
N THR A 619 -6.84 -23.59 -0.17
CA THR A 619 -8.28 -23.42 -0.43
C THR A 619 -9.06 -24.28 0.54
N ARG A 620 -9.97 -23.68 1.28
CA ARG A 620 -10.58 -24.29 2.46
C ARG A 620 -12.09 -24.22 2.36
N CYS A 621 -12.75 -25.38 2.41
CA CYS A 621 -14.18 -25.50 2.59
C CYS A 621 -14.45 -26.60 3.62
N GLU A 622 -14.79 -26.21 4.85
CA GLU A 622 -15.10 -27.15 5.92
C GLU A 622 -16.04 -26.52 6.97
N ILE A 623 -16.59 -27.35 7.86
CA ILE A 623 -17.47 -26.89 8.94
C ILE A 623 -16.65 -26.66 10.22
N GLU A 624 -16.58 -25.41 10.68
CA GLU A 624 -16.10 -25.08 12.03
C GLU A 624 -17.23 -24.56 12.90
N ARG A 625 -17.38 -25.13 14.11
CA ARG A 625 -18.36 -24.67 15.12
C ARG A 625 -19.76 -24.55 14.53
N GLU A 626 -20.17 -25.58 13.80
CA GLU A 626 -21.43 -25.70 13.04
C GLU A 626 -21.58 -24.78 11.81
N ASN A 627 -20.65 -23.87 11.52
CA ASN A 627 -20.72 -22.93 10.39
C ASN A 627 -19.77 -23.34 9.26
N TRP A 628 -20.16 -23.08 8.01
CA TRP A 628 -19.32 -23.34 6.85
C TRP A 628 -18.31 -22.23 6.65
N ILE A 629 -17.02 -22.59 6.50
CA ILE A 629 -15.93 -21.66 6.26
C ILE A 629 -15.37 -21.90 4.85
N VAL A 630 -15.46 -20.88 3.99
CA VAL A 630 -15.02 -20.91 2.57
C VAL A 630 -13.91 -19.87 2.38
N GLU A 631 -12.65 -20.29 2.37
CA GLU A 631 -11.50 -19.38 2.39
C GLU A 631 -10.45 -19.63 1.30
N ASN A 632 -9.73 -18.56 0.96
CA ASN A 632 -8.53 -18.54 0.10
C ASN A 632 -8.78 -19.01 -1.35
N TYR A 633 -10.01 -18.88 -1.86
CA TYR A 633 -10.30 -19.09 -3.28
C TYR A 633 -9.75 -17.91 -4.08
N ILE A 634 -8.58 -18.08 -4.67
CA ILE A 634 -7.83 -17.07 -5.41
C ILE A 634 -7.77 -17.49 -6.88
N ASP A 635 -8.20 -16.59 -7.75
CA ASP A 635 -8.21 -16.73 -9.21
C ASP A 635 -8.89 -18.03 -9.69
N PHE A 636 -9.94 -18.48 -8.98
CA PHE A 636 -10.62 -19.74 -9.26
C PHE A 636 -11.39 -19.67 -10.59
N PRO A 637 -11.07 -20.49 -11.60
CA PRO A 637 -11.49 -20.28 -13.00
C PRO A 637 -12.94 -20.71 -13.31
N GLY A 638 -13.81 -20.75 -12.30
CA GLY A 638 -15.20 -21.19 -12.43
C GLY A 638 -16.07 -20.71 -11.27
N VAL A 639 -17.18 -21.41 -11.04
CA VAL A 639 -18.05 -21.18 -9.87
C VAL A 639 -17.77 -22.27 -8.84
N PHE A 640 -17.26 -21.89 -7.66
CA PHE A 640 -17.23 -22.80 -6.52
C PHE A 640 -18.64 -22.89 -5.94
N VAL A 641 -19.19 -24.10 -5.87
CA VAL A 641 -20.55 -24.36 -5.39
C VAL A 641 -20.50 -24.98 -4.01
N LEU A 642 -21.21 -24.38 -3.06
CA LEU A 642 -21.51 -24.95 -1.75
C LEU A 642 -23.01 -25.29 -1.71
N ASP A 643 -23.34 -26.58 -1.71
CA ASP A 643 -24.72 -27.09 -1.69
C ASP A 643 -25.04 -27.99 -0.48
N GLU A 644 -24.05 -28.34 0.33
CA GLU A 644 -24.22 -29.02 1.63
C GLU A 644 -24.67 -28.08 2.78
N ALA A 645 -24.80 -26.77 2.53
CA ALA A 645 -25.12 -25.78 3.57
C ALA A 645 -26.61 -25.81 3.98
N THR A 646 -26.87 -25.94 5.28
CA THR A 646 -28.24 -26.08 5.82
C THR A 646 -28.73 -24.85 6.60
N MET A 647 -30.05 -24.71 6.75
CA MET A 647 -30.70 -23.52 7.32
C MET A 647 -30.41 -23.22 8.80
N LYS A 648 -29.70 -24.12 9.49
CA LYS A 648 -29.21 -23.91 10.87
C LYS A 648 -27.85 -23.21 10.91
N GLN A 649 -27.10 -23.28 9.82
CA GLN A 649 -25.68 -22.92 9.73
C GLN A 649 -25.53 -21.56 9.04
N SER A 650 -24.53 -20.78 9.46
CA SER A 650 -24.07 -19.62 8.69
C SER A 650 -22.91 -20.01 7.77
N VAL A 651 -22.68 -19.20 6.72
CA VAL A 651 -21.55 -19.37 5.78
C VAL A 651 -20.65 -18.14 5.87
N TYR A 652 -19.38 -18.36 6.22
CA TYR A 652 -18.34 -17.33 6.25
C TYR A 652 -17.40 -17.52 5.05
N ILE A 653 -17.35 -16.53 4.18
CA ILE A 653 -16.58 -16.49 2.94
C ILE A 653 -15.46 -15.46 3.12
N ALA A 654 -14.19 -15.85 3.09
CA ALA A 654 -13.12 -14.89 3.36
C ALA A 654 -11.80 -15.05 2.58
N ASN A 655 -11.14 -13.91 2.36
CA ASN A 655 -9.86 -13.80 1.66
C ASN A 655 -9.88 -14.34 0.21
N CYS A 656 -11.05 -14.32 -0.45
CA CYS A 656 -11.21 -14.75 -1.83
C CYS A 656 -10.85 -13.63 -2.82
N HIS A 657 -10.33 -13.99 -4.00
CA HIS A 657 -9.86 -13.06 -5.03
C HIS A 657 -10.25 -13.54 -6.42
N LYS A 658 -10.79 -12.67 -7.29
CA LYS A 658 -11.15 -12.98 -8.70
C LYS A 658 -11.86 -14.33 -8.88
N SER A 659 -12.83 -14.61 -8.02
CA SER A 659 -13.50 -15.91 -7.91
C SER A 659 -15.01 -15.75 -7.79
N THR A 660 -15.77 -16.75 -8.24
CA THR A 660 -17.23 -16.80 -8.05
C THR A 660 -17.61 -17.93 -7.10
N ILE A 661 -18.44 -17.62 -6.09
CA ILE A 661 -18.88 -18.57 -5.06
C ILE A 661 -20.41 -18.59 -5.05
N GLN A 662 -21.01 -19.78 -5.17
CA GLN A 662 -22.46 -19.98 -5.14
C GLN A 662 -22.86 -20.79 -3.90
N VAL A 663 -23.55 -20.15 -2.97
CA VAL A 663 -24.21 -20.81 -1.83
C VAL A 663 -25.62 -21.21 -2.26
N LYS A 664 -25.82 -22.49 -2.53
CA LYS A 664 -27.13 -23.07 -2.83
C LYS A 664 -27.88 -23.40 -1.53
N GLY A 665 -29.19 -23.57 -1.65
CA GLY A 665 -30.06 -23.87 -0.51
C GLY A 665 -30.29 -22.66 0.40
N LYS A 666 -30.91 -22.93 1.55
CA LYS A 666 -31.27 -21.89 2.52
C LYS A 666 -30.37 -21.98 3.74
N VAL A 667 -29.71 -20.87 4.08
CA VAL A 667 -28.78 -20.78 5.21
C VAL A 667 -29.26 -19.78 6.27
N LYS A 668 -28.62 -19.76 7.44
CA LYS A 668 -28.97 -18.86 8.55
C LYS A 668 -28.57 -17.41 8.25
N SER A 669 -27.29 -17.19 7.99
CA SER A 669 -26.72 -15.92 7.53
C SER A 669 -25.52 -16.18 6.62
N ILE A 670 -25.08 -15.16 5.88
CA ILE A 670 -23.85 -15.19 5.08
C ILE A 670 -22.97 -14.00 5.50
N SER A 671 -21.67 -14.24 5.61
CA SER A 671 -20.68 -13.25 6.03
C SER A 671 -19.51 -13.26 5.05
N ILE A 672 -19.18 -12.12 4.46
CA ILE A 672 -18.14 -11.98 3.42
C ILE A 672 -17.04 -11.04 3.94
N ASP A 673 -15.82 -11.52 4.19
CA ASP A 673 -14.70 -10.72 4.74
C ASP A 673 -13.45 -10.71 3.85
N ARG A 674 -12.87 -9.53 3.58
CA ARG A 674 -11.61 -9.37 2.82
C ARG A 674 -11.64 -9.96 1.40
N CYS A 675 -12.82 -10.09 0.80
CA CYS A 675 -12.96 -10.59 -0.56
C CYS A 675 -12.69 -9.47 -1.56
N LYS A 676 -12.03 -9.79 -2.69
CA LYS A 676 -11.67 -8.81 -3.73
C LYS A 676 -12.05 -9.28 -5.13
N ARG A 677 -12.66 -8.42 -5.95
CA ARG A 677 -13.13 -8.76 -7.31
C ARG A 677 -13.91 -10.10 -7.33
N THR A 678 -14.78 -10.31 -6.35
CA THR A 678 -15.37 -11.61 -6.01
C THR A 678 -16.89 -11.55 -6.09
N SER A 679 -17.51 -12.53 -6.76
CA SER A 679 -18.95 -12.60 -6.93
C SER A 679 -19.55 -13.70 -6.05
N VAL A 680 -20.50 -13.35 -5.19
CA VAL A 680 -21.18 -14.28 -4.29
C VAL A 680 -22.65 -14.40 -4.69
N VAL A 681 -23.05 -15.59 -5.15
CA VAL A 681 -24.43 -15.93 -5.49
C VAL A 681 -25.07 -16.65 -4.30
N ILE A 682 -26.17 -16.09 -3.80
CA ILE A 682 -26.91 -16.54 -2.62
C ILE A 682 -28.27 -17.05 -3.08
N GLN A 683 -28.63 -18.27 -2.69
CA GLN A 683 -29.98 -18.77 -2.87
C GLN A 683 -30.91 -18.13 -1.82
N ASP A 684 -30.88 -18.53 -0.54
CA ASP A 684 -31.69 -17.91 0.53
C ASP A 684 -30.90 -17.74 1.84
N ALA A 685 -31.08 -16.61 2.55
CA ALA A 685 -30.58 -16.42 3.92
C ALA A 685 -31.69 -15.95 4.87
N ILE A 686 -31.76 -16.53 6.07
CA ILE A 686 -32.84 -16.28 7.03
C ILE A 686 -32.75 -14.89 7.68
N SER A 687 -31.55 -14.40 8.00
CA SER A 687 -31.36 -13.14 8.73
C SER A 687 -30.63 -12.06 7.95
N VAL A 688 -29.34 -12.25 7.65
CA VAL A 688 -28.49 -11.20 7.06
C VAL A 688 -27.48 -11.79 6.07
N ALA A 689 -27.15 -11.01 5.03
CA ALA A 689 -25.91 -11.15 4.29
C ALA A 689 -25.02 -9.93 4.61
N GLU A 690 -23.93 -10.12 5.34
CA GLU A 690 -22.97 -9.05 5.65
C GLU A 690 -21.73 -9.11 4.75
N VAL A 691 -21.22 -7.95 4.35
CA VAL A 691 -19.97 -7.81 3.59
C VAL A 691 -19.08 -6.76 4.25
N VAL A 692 -17.85 -7.15 4.54
CA VAL A 692 -16.93 -6.45 5.43
C VAL A 692 -15.52 -6.41 4.84
N ASN A 693 -14.81 -5.27 4.99
CA ASN A 693 -13.41 -5.09 4.58
C ASN A 693 -13.11 -5.50 3.10
N SER A 694 -14.10 -5.43 2.20
CA SER A 694 -14.07 -6.07 0.88
C SER A 694 -14.12 -5.06 -0.27
N GLU A 695 -13.60 -5.43 -1.45
CA GLU A 695 -13.36 -4.49 -2.56
C GLU A 695 -13.82 -5.08 -3.91
N ASN A 696 -14.69 -4.37 -4.63
CA ASN A 696 -15.28 -4.83 -5.89
C ASN A 696 -15.96 -6.21 -5.70
N VAL A 697 -17.05 -6.23 -4.93
CA VAL A 697 -17.80 -7.45 -4.59
C VAL A 697 -19.24 -7.37 -5.10
N ASN A 698 -19.64 -8.38 -5.86
CA ASN A 698 -21.01 -8.54 -6.36
C ASN A 698 -21.75 -9.54 -5.47
N ILE A 699 -22.94 -9.20 -4.99
CA ILE A 699 -23.78 -10.07 -4.18
C ILE A 699 -25.11 -10.28 -4.91
N GLN A 700 -25.31 -11.46 -5.48
CA GLN A 700 -26.53 -11.80 -6.22
C GLN A 700 -27.44 -12.70 -5.38
N VAL A 701 -28.61 -12.21 -5.01
CA VAL A 701 -29.62 -12.96 -4.24
C VAL A 701 -30.70 -13.47 -5.18
N MET A 702 -30.84 -14.79 -5.28
CA MET A 702 -31.81 -15.47 -6.15
C MET A 702 -33.17 -15.67 -5.46
N GLY A 703 -33.15 -16.06 -4.18
CA GLY A 703 -34.31 -16.25 -3.31
C GLY A 703 -34.52 -15.06 -2.38
N ARG A 704 -34.71 -15.29 -1.07
CA ARG A 704 -34.95 -14.23 -0.08
C ARG A 704 -33.77 -13.99 0.86
N VAL A 705 -33.40 -12.71 1.01
CA VAL A 705 -32.55 -12.16 2.09
C VAL A 705 -33.24 -10.90 2.65
N PRO A 706 -33.53 -10.80 3.96
CA PRO A 706 -34.30 -9.67 4.49
C PRO A 706 -33.44 -8.47 4.93
N SER A 707 -32.14 -8.63 5.17
CA SER A 707 -31.23 -7.52 5.46
C SER A 707 -29.84 -7.75 4.87
N VAL A 708 -29.17 -6.66 4.46
CA VAL A 708 -27.78 -6.63 4.00
C VAL A 708 -26.98 -5.58 4.76
N ALA A 709 -25.79 -5.93 5.24
CA ALA A 709 -24.90 -5.02 5.96
C ALA A 709 -23.58 -4.81 5.19
N ILE A 710 -23.13 -3.56 5.03
CA ILE A 710 -21.96 -3.18 4.22
C ILE A 710 -20.99 -2.32 5.05
N ASP A 711 -19.97 -2.91 5.69
CA ASP A 711 -19.02 -2.19 6.56
C ASP A 711 -17.57 -2.18 6.02
N LYS A 712 -17.00 -0.99 5.79
CA LYS A 712 -15.64 -0.79 5.24
C LYS A 712 -15.41 -1.45 3.89
N CYS A 713 -16.35 -1.32 2.95
CA CYS A 713 -16.23 -1.88 1.60
C CYS A 713 -16.21 -0.80 0.51
N THR A 714 -15.51 -1.05 -0.59
CA THR A 714 -15.45 -0.12 -1.74
C THR A 714 -15.83 -0.88 -3.01
N GLY A 715 -16.85 -0.42 -3.73
CA GLY A 715 -17.39 -1.09 -4.89
C GLY A 715 -18.19 -2.33 -4.49
N VAL A 716 -19.47 -2.14 -4.13
CA VAL A 716 -20.38 -3.24 -3.76
C VAL A 716 -21.65 -3.16 -4.57
N HIS A 717 -21.91 -4.17 -5.39
CA HIS A 717 -23.12 -4.27 -6.20
C HIS A 717 -24.04 -5.37 -5.67
N LEU A 718 -25.22 -4.98 -5.20
CA LEU A 718 -26.27 -5.86 -4.72
C LEU A 718 -27.29 -6.14 -5.82
N TYR A 719 -27.39 -7.38 -6.32
CA TYR A 719 -28.45 -7.80 -7.25
C TYR A 719 -29.54 -8.55 -6.48
N MET A 720 -30.67 -7.91 -6.22
CA MET A 720 -31.75 -8.43 -5.38
C MET A 720 -32.88 -9.03 -6.23
N SER A 721 -33.31 -10.27 -5.93
CA SER A 721 -34.49 -10.85 -6.55
C SER A 721 -35.79 -10.08 -6.21
N ARG A 722 -36.84 -10.36 -6.97
CA ARG A 722 -38.24 -9.96 -6.68
C ARG A 722 -38.69 -10.34 -5.26
N ALA A 723 -38.19 -11.45 -4.70
CA ALA A 723 -38.48 -11.90 -3.33
C ALA A 723 -37.68 -11.18 -2.23
N SER A 724 -36.62 -10.45 -2.61
CA SER A 724 -35.77 -9.63 -1.73
C SER A 724 -35.98 -8.11 -1.92
N LYS A 725 -37.00 -7.68 -2.67
CA LYS A 725 -37.30 -6.25 -2.92
C LYS A 725 -37.54 -5.42 -1.64
N ALA A 726 -37.89 -6.06 -0.53
CA ALA A 726 -38.09 -5.44 0.79
C ALA A 726 -36.88 -5.65 1.74
N VAL A 727 -35.66 -5.64 1.21
CA VAL A 727 -34.41 -5.78 1.98
C VAL A 727 -34.05 -4.49 2.72
N GLU A 728 -33.65 -4.61 3.98
CA GLU A 728 -33.06 -3.50 4.75
C GLU A 728 -31.55 -3.44 4.51
N ILE A 729 -31.05 -2.38 3.87
CA ILE A 729 -29.62 -2.17 3.60
C ILE A 729 -29.05 -1.20 4.65
N VAL A 730 -28.04 -1.67 5.40
CA VAL A 730 -27.32 -0.87 6.40
C VAL A 730 -25.86 -0.72 5.97
N SER A 731 -25.37 0.51 5.84
CA SER A 731 -23.99 0.78 5.40
C SER A 731 -23.20 1.61 6.42
N SER A 732 -21.89 1.35 6.52
CA SER A 732 -20.96 2.13 7.35
C SER A 732 -19.55 2.13 6.76
N LYS A 733 -18.92 3.32 6.65
CA LYS A 733 -17.56 3.48 6.09
C LYS A 733 -17.35 2.84 4.70
N SER A 734 -18.41 2.73 3.90
CA SER A 734 -18.38 2.05 2.61
C SER A 734 -18.69 3.03 1.47
N SER A 735 -18.10 2.81 0.30
CA SER A 735 -18.22 3.66 -0.89
C SER A 735 -18.57 2.85 -2.14
N GLU A 736 -19.09 3.52 -3.16
CA GLU A 736 -19.47 2.91 -4.44
C GLU A 736 -20.45 1.74 -4.26
N MET A 737 -21.52 2.01 -3.50
CA MET A 737 -22.57 1.03 -3.20
C MET A 737 -23.76 1.19 -4.16
N THR A 738 -24.13 0.11 -4.84
CA THR A 738 -25.22 0.08 -5.83
C THR A 738 -26.15 -1.08 -5.57
N VAL A 739 -27.46 -0.89 -5.76
CA VAL A 739 -28.47 -1.95 -5.69
C VAL A 739 -29.29 -2.01 -6.97
N SER A 740 -29.42 -3.21 -7.54
CA SER A 740 -30.22 -3.51 -8.73
C SER A 740 -31.31 -4.53 -8.40
N PHE A 741 -32.56 -4.25 -8.81
CA PHE A 741 -33.73 -5.09 -8.50
C PHE A 741 -34.77 -5.07 -9.64
N PRO A 742 -35.54 -6.15 -9.88
CA PRO A 742 -36.56 -6.19 -10.92
C PRO A 742 -37.61 -5.08 -10.80
N LYS A 743 -37.89 -4.43 -11.94
CA LYS A 743 -38.96 -3.44 -12.07
C LYS A 743 -40.33 -4.09 -11.86
N GLU A 744 -41.24 -3.36 -11.23
CA GLU A 744 -42.58 -3.87 -10.94
C GLU A 744 -43.41 -4.00 -12.23
N GLY A 745 -44.08 -5.15 -12.40
CA GLY A 745 -44.87 -5.47 -13.59
C GLY A 745 -44.07 -5.91 -14.83
N HIS A 746 -42.74 -5.96 -14.75
CA HIS A 746 -41.84 -6.42 -15.82
C HIS A 746 -41.25 -7.81 -15.53
N ASP A 747 -40.47 -8.36 -16.46
CA ASP A 747 -39.67 -9.57 -16.28
C ASP A 747 -38.43 -9.34 -15.39
N ASP A 748 -37.87 -10.40 -14.79
CA ASP A 748 -36.71 -10.31 -13.88
C ASP A 748 -35.38 -9.89 -14.56
N LEU A 749 -35.39 -9.66 -15.87
CA LEU A 749 -34.27 -9.08 -16.62
C LEU A 749 -34.31 -7.54 -16.67
N ASP A 750 -35.48 -6.92 -16.49
CA ASP A 750 -35.66 -5.46 -16.46
C ASP A 750 -35.32 -4.93 -15.07
N LEU A 751 -34.02 -4.86 -14.75
CA LEU A 751 -33.52 -4.36 -13.48
C LEU A 751 -33.54 -2.82 -13.43
N VAL A 752 -34.04 -2.29 -12.32
CA VAL A 752 -33.82 -0.90 -11.89
C VAL A 752 -32.55 -0.88 -11.06
N GLU A 753 -31.57 -0.04 -11.44
CA GLU A 753 -30.31 0.14 -10.73
C GLU A 753 -30.28 1.52 -10.06
N LEU A 754 -29.98 1.56 -8.76
CA LEU A 754 -29.91 2.78 -7.95
C LEU A 754 -28.68 2.78 -7.04
N PRO A 755 -28.02 3.92 -6.82
CA PRO A 755 -26.96 4.04 -5.81
C PRO A 755 -27.58 3.99 -4.39
N VAL A 756 -26.87 3.38 -3.45
CA VAL A 756 -27.14 3.53 -2.02
C VAL A 756 -26.40 4.80 -1.54
N PRO A 757 -27.09 5.83 -1.02
CA PRO A 757 -26.44 7.10 -0.70
C PRO A 757 -25.34 6.98 0.36
N GLU A 758 -24.19 7.60 0.07
CA GLU A 758 -23.02 7.66 0.95
C GLU A 758 -22.73 9.07 1.47
N GLN A 759 -23.15 10.12 0.76
CA GLN A 759 -23.03 11.51 1.21
C GLN A 759 -24.33 12.01 1.88
N PHE A 760 -24.20 12.50 3.11
CA PHE A 760 -25.29 13.03 3.93
C PHE A 760 -25.00 14.46 4.38
N VAL A 761 -26.04 15.30 4.39
CA VAL A 761 -25.99 16.68 4.92
C VAL A 761 -26.58 16.69 6.32
N SER A 762 -25.76 17.05 7.32
CA SER A 762 -26.19 17.18 8.72
C SER A 762 -26.21 18.64 9.16
N ARG A 763 -27.26 19.05 9.88
CA ARG A 763 -27.44 20.41 10.42
C ARG A 763 -27.82 20.35 11.89
N ILE A 764 -27.29 21.27 12.69
CA ILE A 764 -27.74 21.47 14.08
C ILE A 764 -29.02 22.31 14.05
N VAL A 765 -30.09 21.81 14.66
CA VAL A 765 -31.41 22.44 14.74
C VAL A 765 -31.88 22.36 16.20
N GLY A 766 -31.72 23.48 16.93
CA GLY A 766 -31.80 23.48 18.40
C GLY A 766 -30.77 22.51 18.99
N ASP A 767 -31.18 21.74 20.00
CA ASP A 767 -30.33 20.73 20.67
C ASP A 767 -30.24 19.38 19.92
N ARG A 768 -30.55 19.35 18.61
CA ARG A 768 -30.57 18.13 17.79
C ARG A 768 -29.73 18.28 16.53
N VAL A 769 -29.24 17.15 16.02
CA VAL A 769 -28.67 17.05 14.67
C VAL A 769 -29.74 16.41 13.78
N GLU A 770 -30.15 17.14 12.75
CA GLU A 770 -30.97 16.62 11.66
C GLU A 770 -30.06 16.23 10.50
N THR A 771 -30.22 15.02 9.97
CA THR A 771 -29.42 14.49 8.87
C THR A 771 -30.33 14.10 7.71
N ARG A 772 -30.03 14.59 6.51
CA ARG A 772 -30.68 14.18 5.26
C ARG A 772 -29.66 13.60 4.28
N VAL A 773 -30.13 12.83 3.30
CA VAL A 773 -29.35 12.44 2.13
C VAL A 773 -28.95 13.71 1.34
N SER A 774 -27.76 13.73 0.75
CA SER A 774 -27.31 14.86 -0.08
C SER A 774 -28.18 15.02 -1.32
N ASP A 775 -28.38 16.27 -1.75
CA ASP A 775 -29.18 16.64 -2.92
C ASP A 775 -28.59 16.10 -4.25
N LEU A 776 -27.37 15.54 -4.20
CA LEU A 776 -26.76 14.74 -5.29
C LEU A 776 -27.53 13.44 -5.62
N TYR A 777 -28.37 12.94 -4.71
CA TYR A 777 -29.17 11.71 -4.92
C TYR A 777 -30.66 11.98 -5.12
N SER A 778 -31.10 13.25 -5.11
CA SER A 778 -32.48 13.61 -5.48
C SER A 778 -32.57 13.83 -6.99
N SER A 779 -32.89 12.75 -7.70
CA SER A 779 -33.13 12.69 -9.16
C SER A 779 -34.53 12.18 -9.48
#